data_AF-A0AAE6MLV5-F1
#
_entry.id   AF-A0AAE6MLV5-F1
#
_cell.length_a   1.000
_cell.length_b   1.000
_cell.length_c   1.000
_cell.angle_alpha   90.00
_cell.angle_beta   90.00
_cell.angle_gamma   90.00
#
_symmetry.space_group_name_H-M   'P 1'
#
loop_
_entity.id
_entity.type
_entity.pdbx_description
1 polymer ?
#
loop_
_entity_poly.entity_id
_entity_poly.type
_entity_poly.pdbx_seq_one_letter_code
_entity_poly.pdbx_strand_id
1 'polypeptide(L)'
;MHYINPFNLLSIQADSLSEIDSSTIRKAKKILLANIELSDNEAIDYNGVEITKSACLSIIDELDDKNKKEFHFFIFKNLRLNDFLFDGDLDFFRYFKIESIYALPEFIAFISPYFSLQFDKSLSKNFKKQNFSDVKLLLSIKPIVHETYLEKIYNSTYIAVKDVESEIIQIIKDIENKTSPYIKLNFNGLPDLVNRKVNIELVNILPAYFNTVRNQLAQTIRNLARDLNNEPFEQYKAAFEIIEIAYSIVTDGLVKQTVTKGYFIIKKNNDDNIHKQVKTVSQPIVKPNHIEIVDAQPAVEKPKKNSDGIIYWVFVCCAFAAGFFYAPIQAIILALSLITMIFPVFALYKDKDFSILSFLKRNLILIAAAGLGFFYPIIAQLFISYNFLLYLKILYDKLTYKKKENKNRYAFYLIGALVITFIYNYSLKSSNNLVVDKDNNSVIVLSAEDYFQKGQSLFSNSNYSDAIPAYDSAIKKNPNYADAFLARGASKANLGHYNDAIIDYLKAQKFGLNSSILFSNLGFSNYQLKQIDTANKYLQKALSLDSTNANAYRWIGDIKYDKNDNKGAADEYTKAINYNGNASNYFARGLAFYYLKNYVKAIQDMDKAIELNPNVGQYYYDRGDTKEMINDNDGACNDWKIAKVKGYDVPDYKVNKCTPQIISVPDGEIAGCNGIRYRYNRELNNRLLITVGGNACVAVKLINFITNKCIRYVFINKNSTYSIKNIPEGKYYLKIAYGDDWSIMGGQSNCIGRFTRNSIFEKGQDILDYNILHEGRRYQIPSFSLKLNIDTTGINNNTFNTNKINETDFYNE
;
A
#
# COMPACT_ATOMS: atom_id res chain seq x y z
N MET A 1 -29.31 4.14 -1.53
CA MET A 1 -30.38 4.02 -2.52
C MET A 1 -29.95 2.97 -3.52
N HIS A 2 -30.79 1.97 -3.80
CA HIS A 2 -30.51 0.99 -4.86
C HIS A 2 -30.58 1.71 -6.21
N TYR A 3 -29.68 1.38 -7.14
CA TYR A 3 -29.81 1.92 -8.49
C TYR A 3 -31.00 1.26 -9.17
N ILE A 4 -31.99 2.06 -9.54
CA ILE A 4 -33.17 1.59 -10.26
C ILE A 4 -33.12 2.24 -11.63
N ASN A 5 -33.10 1.41 -12.66
CA ASN A 5 -33.04 1.90 -14.03
C ASN A 5 -34.43 2.42 -14.46
N PRO A 6 -34.54 3.68 -14.94
CA PRO A 6 -35.82 4.26 -15.36
C PRO A 6 -36.49 3.48 -16.51
N PHE A 7 -35.73 2.79 -17.37
CA PHE A 7 -36.31 1.99 -18.45
C PHE A 7 -37.02 0.72 -17.94
N ASN A 8 -36.43 0.05 -16.94
CA ASN A 8 -37.08 -1.07 -16.26
C ASN A 8 -38.33 -0.60 -15.48
N LEU A 9 -38.20 0.52 -14.76
CA LEU A 9 -39.29 1.11 -13.99
C LEU A 9 -40.50 1.45 -14.86
N LEU A 10 -40.26 1.99 -16.05
CA LEU A 10 -41.30 2.32 -17.03
C LEU A 10 -41.77 1.11 -17.86
N SER A 11 -41.17 -0.07 -17.67
CA SER A 11 -41.45 -1.28 -18.46
C SER A 11 -41.33 -1.06 -19.98
N ILE A 12 -40.38 -0.21 -20.40
CA ILE A 12 -40.15 0.10 -21.82
C ILE A 12 -39.28 -1.00 -22.44
N GLN A 13 -39.80 -1.68 -23.45
CA GLN A 13 -39.04 -2.59 -24.30
C GLN A 13 -38.64 -1.85 -25.58
N ALA A 14 -37.34 -1.66 -25.78
CA ALA A 14 -36.80 -1.01 -26.97
C ALA A 14 -35.46 -1.62 -27.33
N ASP A 15 -35.22 -1.87 -28.62
CA ASP A 15 -33.97 -2.45 -29.13
C ASP A 15 -32.91 -1.38 -29.43
N SER A 16 -33.35 -0.20 -29.80
CA SER A 16 -32.49 0.95 -30.06
C SER A 16 -32.99 2.21 -29.34
N LEU A 17 -32.07 3.13 -29.04
CA LEU A 17 -32.42 4.41 -28.41
C LEU A 17 -33.33 5.27 -29.31
N SER A 18 -33.25 5.08 -30.63
CA SER A 18 -34.09 5.75 -31.63
C SER A 18 -35.58 5.38 -31.55
N GLU A 19 -35.92 4.23 -30.95
CA GLU A 19 -37.31 3.82 -30.72
C GLU A 19 -37.95 4.53 -29.50
N ILE A 20 -37.13 5.20 -28.68
CA ILE A 20 -37.59 5.81 -27.43
C ILE A 20 -37.73 7.33 -27.61
N ASP A 21 -38.89 7.74 -28.12
CA ASP A 21 -39.25 9.16 -28.22
C ASP A 21 -39.87 9.70 -26.91
N SER A 22 -39.96 11.03 -26.79
CA SER A 22 -40.55 11.68 -25.62
C SER A 22 -42.03 11.34 -25.43
N SER A 23 -42.74 10.94 -26.48
CA SER A 23 -44.15 10.54 -26.41
C SER A 23 -44.32 9.19 -25.71
N THR A 24 -43.44 8.23 -26.02
CA THR A 24 -43.39 6.89 -25.41
C THR A 24 -43.11 6.98 -23.91
N ILE A 25 -42.10 7.77 -23.51
CA ILE A 25 -41.76 8.00 -22.10
C ILE A 25 -42.95 8.62 -21.36
N ARG A 26 -43.61 9.64 -21.94
CA ARG A 26 -44.80 10.26 -21.32
C ARG A 26 -45.96 9.29 -21.14
N LYS A 27 -46.20 8.39 -22.11
CA LYS A 27 -47.25 7.38 -22.03
C LYS A 27 -46.95 6.37 -20.92
N ALA A 28 -45.73 5.86 -20.87
CA ALA A 28 -45.29 4.93 -19.83
C ALA A 28 -45.34 5.56 -18.42
N LYS A 29 -44.91 6.83 -18.29
CA LYS A 29 -44.98 7.61 -17.04
C LYS A 29 -46.42 7.71 -16.53
N LYS A 30 -47.39 7.97 -17.41
CA LYS A 30 -48.81 8.02 -17.02
C LYS A 30 -49.34 6.67 -16.50
N ILE A 31 -48.97 5.57 -17.15
CA ILE A 31 -49.38 4.21 -16.73
C ILE A 31 -48.81 3.90 -15.34
N LEU A 32 -47.52 4.18 -15.13
CA LEU A 32 -46.87 3.95 -13.83
C LEU A 32 -47.53 4.75 -12.71
N LEU A 33 -47.80 6.04 -12.92
CA LEU A 33 -48.43 6.89 -11.91
C LEU A 33 -49.86 6.46 -11.59
N ALA A 34 -50.63 6.02 -12.58
CA ALA A 34 -51.97 5.48 -12.34
C ALA A 34 -51.91 4.20 -11.49
N ASN A 35 -50.94 3.32 -11.74
CA ASN A 35 -50.73 2.12 -10.92
C ASN A 35 -50.34 2.46 -9.47
N ILE A 36 -49.53 3.51 -9.26
CA ILE A 36 -49.17 4.00 -7.92
C ILE A 36 -50.39 4.55 -7.18
N GLU A 37 -51.23 5.34 -7.86
CA GLU A 37 -52.43 5.95 -7.28
C GLU A 37 -53.50 4.90 -6.92
N LEU A 38 -53.48 3.73 -7.57
CA LEU A 38 -54.33 2.59 -7.26
C LEU A 38 -53.78 1.68 -6.15
N SER A 39 -52.55 1.95 -5.66
CA SER A 39 -51.95 1.20 -4.56
C SER A 39 -52.32 1.78 -3.20
N ASP A 40 -52.50 0.92 -2.20
CA ASP A 40 -52.92 1.34 -0.85
C ASP A 40 -51.93 2.28 -0.14
N ASN A 41 -50.64 2.24 -0.53
CA ASN A 41 -49.54 2.94 0.13
C ASN A 41 -48.89 4.04 -0.72
N GLU A 42 -49.47 4.42 -1.86
CA GLU A 42 -48.88 5.36 -2.84
C GLU A 42 -47.42 5.01 -3.25
N ALA A 43 -47.12 3.71 -3.32
CA ALA A 43 -45.81 3.16 -3.62
C ALA A 43 -45.93 1.95 -4.55
N ILE A 44 -44.87 1.66 -5.31
CA ILE A 44 -44.74 0.38 -6.02
C ILE A 44 -43.73 -0.51 -5.33
N ASP A 45 -43.95 -1.82 -5.37
CA ASP A 45 -42.92 -2.81 -5.10
C ASP A 45 -42.11 -3.07 -6.38
N TYR A 46 -40.82 -2.76 -6.35
CA TYR A 46 -39.88 -3.09 -7.41
C TYR A 46 -38.84 -4.08 -6.87
N ASN A 47 -39.00 -5.36 -7.21
CA ASN A 47 -38.13 -6.46 -6.80
C ASN A 47 -37.89 -6.53 -5.27
N GLY A 48 -38.93 -6.31 -4.46
CA GLY A 48 -38.88 -6.36 -3.00
C GLY A 48 -38.50 -5.03 -2.34
N VAL A 49 -38.48 -3.92 -3.09
CA VAL A 49 -38.18 -2.57 -2.59
C VAL A 49 -39.39 -1.68 -2.86
N GLU A 50 -39.99 -1.15 -1.81
CA GLU A 50 -41.04 -0.14 -1.94
C GLU A 50 -40.44 1.20 -2.38
N ILE A 51 -40.95 1.75 -3.49
CA ILE A 51 -40.53 3.03 -4.04
C ILE A 51 -41.73 3.98 -4.06
N THR A 52 -41.56 5.14 -3.42
CA THR A 52 -42.59 6.18 -3.37
C THR A 52 -42.79 6.86 -4.73
N LYS A 53 -43.99 7.42 -4.93
CA LYS A 53 -44.31 8.26 -6.11
C LYS A 53 -43.25 9.32 -6.41
N SER A 54 -42.78 10.05 -5.39
CA SER A 54 -41.77 11.11 -5.55
C SER A 54 -40.41 10.58 -5.99
N ALA A 55 -39.98 9.42 -5.47
CA ALA A 55 -38.74 8.77 -5.87
C ALA A 55 -38.80 8.25 -7.31
N CYS A 56 -39.93 7.65 -7.72
CA CYS A 56 -40.13 7.24 -9.12
C CYS A 56 -40.03 8.43 -10.08
N LEU A 57 -40.66 9.56 -9.74
CA LEU A 57 -40.59 10.77 -10.56
C LEU A 57 -39.16 11.29 -10.69
N SER A 58 -38.41 11.38 -9.58
CA SER A 58 -37.01 11.82 -9.61
C SER A 58 -36.13 10.93 -10.48
N ILE A 59 -36.35 9.61 -10.49
CA ILE A 59 -35.60 8.66 -11.33
C ILE A 59 -35.96 8.85 -12.81
N ILE A 60 -37.25 9.05 -13.11
CA ILE A 60 -37.73 9.22 -14.49
C ILE A 60 -37.26 10.55 -15.08
N ASP A 61 -37.23 11.61 -14.29
CA ASP A 61 -36.83 12.95 -14.75
C ASP A 61 -35.35 13.00 -15.18
N GLU A 62 -34.51 12.02 -14.77
CA GLU A 62 -33.16 11.85 -15.33
C GLU A 62 -33.14 11.56 -16.84
N LEU A 63 -34.24 11.03 -17.41
CA LEU A 63 -34.36 10.77 -18.84
C LEU A 63 -34.52 12.03 -19.70
N ASP A 64 -34.77 13.20 -19.08
CA ASP A 64 -34.85 14.48 -19.80
C ASP A 64 -33.45 14.98 -20.21
N ASP A 65 -32.40 14.55 -19.49
CA ASP A 65 -31.01 14.79 -19.88
C ASP A 65 -30.57 13.77 -20.93
N LYS A 66 -30.09 14.26 -22.08
CA LYS A 66 -29.69 13.42 -23.21
C LYS A 66 -28.58 12.42 -22.85
N ASN A 67 -27.56 12.85 -22.11
CA ASN A 67 -26.41 12.02 -21.77
C ASN A 67 -26.81 10.97 -20.73
N LYS A 68 -27.56 11.36 -19.71
CA LYS A 68 -28.07 10.41 -18.71
C LYS A 68 -29.01 9.37 -19.31
N LYS A 69 -29.88 9.77 -20.24
CA LYS A 69 -30.73 8.86 -21.00
C LYS A 69 -29.91 7.80 -21.75
N GLU A 70 -28.84 8.21 -22.43
CA GLU A 70 -27.91 7.28 -23.10
C GLU A 70 -27.24 6.32 -22.11
N PHE A 71 -26.81 6.82 -20.95
CA PHE A 71 -26.16 6.00 -19.90
C PHE A 71 -27.12 4.99 -19.27
N HIS A 72 -28.34 5.41 -18.91
CA HIS A 72 -29.37 4.51 -18.41
C HIS A 72 -29.73 3.45 -19.44
N PHE A 73 -29.79 3.80 -20.73
CA PHE A 73 -30.10 2.83 -21.79
C PHE A 73 -28.97 1.82 -21.98
N PHE A 74 -27.72 2.26 -21.90
CA PHE A 74 -26.57 1.37 -21.89
C PHE A 74 -26.66 0.36 -20.73
N ILE A 75 -26.91 0.84 -19.51
CA ILE A 75 -27.03 -0.02 -18.33
C ILE A 75 -28.21 -0.98 -18.49
N PHE A 76 -29.34 -0.51 -19.05
CA PHE A 76 -30.52 -1.34 -19.32
C PHE A 76 -30.19 -2.51 -20.27
N LYS A 77 -29.38 -2.26 -21.30
CA LYS A 77 -28.92 -3.31 -22.23
C LYS A 77 -27.84 -4.22 -21.65
N ASN A 78 -27.06 -3.72 -20.69
CA ASN A 78 -26.08 -4.51 -19.94
C ASN A 78 -26.70 -5.07 -18.66
N LEU A 79 -27.52 -6.13 -18.81
CA LEU A 79 -28.26 -6.76 -17.71
C LEU A 79 -27.40 -7.02 -16.47
N ARG A 80 -26.20 -7.57 -16.65
CA ARG A 80 -25.30 -7.89 -15.52
C ARG A 80 -24.84 -6.67 -14.75
N LEU A 81 -24.52 -5.57 -15.43
CA LEU A 81 -24.18 -4.31 -14.76
C LEU A 81 -25.40 -3.76 -14.03
N ASN A 82 -26.58 -3.84 -14.65
CA ASN A 82 -27.83 -3.40 -14.03
C ASN A 82 -28.12 -4.18 -12.73
N ASP A 83 -28.01 -5.51 -12.78
CA ASP A 83 -28.22 -6.40 -11.64
C ASP A 83 -27.21 -6.10 -10.54
N PHE A 84 -25.91 -5.97 -10.88
CA PHE A 84 -24.89 -5.58 -9.91
C PHE A 84 -25.18 -4.22 -9.24
N LEU A 85 -25.60 -3.21 -9.99
CA LEU A 85 -25.93 -1.90 -9.43
C LEU A 85 -27.19 -1.92 -8.56
N PHE A 86 -28.14 -2.81 -8.88
CA PHE A 86 -29.39 -2.97 -8.14
C PHE A 86 -29.19 -3.75 -6.83
N ASP A 87 -28.70 -4.99 -6.89
CA ASP A 87 -28.63 -5.89 -5.74
C ASP A 87 -27.22 -6.38 -5.39
N GLY A 88 -26.24 -6.14 -6.25
CA GLY A 88 -24.85 -6.55 -6.03
C GLY A 88 -24.49 -7.92 -6.60
N ASP A 89 -25.24 -8.46 -7.56
CA ASP A 89 -24.91 -9.69 -8.28
C ASP A 89 -23.49 -9.68 -8.86
N LEU A 90 -22.72 -10.71 -8.53
CA LEU A 90 -21.32 -10.86 -8.89
C LEU A 90 -21.10 -11.38 -10.32
N ASP A 91 -22.15 -11.83 -11.02
CA ASP A 91 -22.05 -12.28 -12.41
C ASP A 91 -21.50 -11.20 -13.34
N PHE A 92 -21.69 -9.93 -13.00
CA PHE A 92 -21.02 -8.81 -13.67
C PHE A 92 -19.49 -9.00 -13.77
N PHE A 93 -18.84 -9.41 -12.68
CA PHE A 93 -17.40 -9.59 -12.63
C PHE A 93 -16.95 -10.85 -13.39
N ARG A 94 -17.77 -11.92 -13.38
CA ARG A 94 -17.44 -13.19 -14.06
C ARG A 94 -17.36 -13.03 -15.58
N TYR A 95 -18.18 -12.15 -16.12
CA TYR A 95 -18.30 -11.92 -17.56
C TYR A 95 -17.95 -10.50 -17.98
N PHE A 96 -17.21 -9.78 -17.13
CA PHE A 96 -16.84 -8.40 -17.38
C PHE A 96 -16.07 -8.27 -18.70
N LYS A 97 -16.47 -7.30 -19.52
CA LYS A 97 -15.80 -6.95 -20.78
C LYS A 97 -15.52 -5.46 -20.77
N ILE A 98 -14.33 -5.07 -21.20
CA ILE A 98 -13.98 -3.65 -21.33
C ILE A 98 -14.73 -3.07 -22.53
N GLU A 99 -15.68 -2.18 -22.26
CA GLU A 99 -16.42 -1.41 -23.25
C GLU A 99 -15.94 0.05 -23.24
N SER A 100 -16.01 0.73 -24.39
CA SER A 100 -15.52 2.11 -24.55
C SER A 100 -16.21 3.09 -23.61
N ILE A 101 -17.46 2.80 -23.21
CA ILE A 101 -18.22 3.65 -22.29
C ILE A 101 -17.56 3.75 -20.91
N TYR A 102 -16.84 2.71 -20.45
CA TYR A 102 -16.09 2.75 -19.18
C TYR A 102 -14.86 3.66 -19.24
N ALA A 103 -14.50 4.20 -20.40
CA ALA A 103 -13.46 5.21 -20.53
C ALA A 103 -14.00 6.65 -20.47
N LEU A 104 -15.33 6.85 -20.51
CA LEU A 104 -15.94 8.18 -20.50
C LEU A 104 -16.02 8.72 -19.06
N PRO A 105 -15.34 9.83 -18.73
CA PRO A 105 -15.36 10.40 -17.38
C PRO A 105 -16.77 10.71 -16.87
N GLU A 106 -17.66 11.15 -17.75
CA GLU A 106 -19.06 11.49 -17.44
C GLU A 106 -19.86 10.26 -17.04
N PHE A 107 -19.67 9.13 -17.75
CA PHE A 107 -20.31 7.87 -17.41
C PHE A 107 -19.78 7.33 -16.08
N ILE A 108 -18.46 7.39 -15.87
CA ILE A 108 -17.83 7.00 -14.60
C ILE A 108 -18.40 7.83 -13.45
N ALA A 109 -18.44 9.15 -13.59
CA ALA A 109 -19.01 10.04 -12.58
C ALA A 109 -20.47 9.72 -12.29
N PHE A 110 -21.25 9.41 -13.34
CA PHE A 110 -22.66 9.04 -13.23
C PHE A 110 -22.88 7.73 -12.46
N ILE A 111 -22.14 6.65 -12.76
CA ILE A 111 -22.34 5.36 -12.07
C ILE A 111 -21.67 5.28 -10.69
N SER A 112 -20.67 6.13 -10.43
CA SER A 112 -19.83 6.07 -9.22
C SER A 112 -20.61 6.01 -7.90
N PRO A 113 -21.66 6.81 -7.65
CA PRO A 113 -22.39 6.77 -6.39
C PRO A 113 -23.06 5.42 -6.12
N TYR A 114 -23.53 4.75 -7.16
CA TYR A 114 -24.24 3.48 -7.07
C TYR A 114 -23.27 2.29 -7.05
N PHE A 115 -22.31 2.29 -7.99
CA PHE A 115 -21.29 1.25 -8.08
C PHE A 115 -20.48 1.20 -6.78
N SER A 116 -20.10 2.36 -6.23
CA SER A 116 -19.28 2.40 -5.03
C SER A 116 -19.97 1.81 -3.81
N LEU A 117 -21.23 2.17 -3.60
CA LEU A 117 -22.05 1.65 -2.50
C LEU A 117 -22.21 0.14 -2.58
N GLN A 118 -22.48 -0.38 -3.77
CA GLN A 118 -22.78 -1.79 -3.95
C GLN A 118 -21.52 -2.65 -3.96
N PHE A 119 -20.41 -2.13 -4.48
CA PHE A 119 -19.10 -2.75 -4.37
C PHE A 119 -18.66 -2.89 -2.91
N ASP A 120 -18.74 -1.81 -2.10
CA ASP A 120 -18.36 -1.84 -0.69
C ASP A 120 -19.18 -2.87 0.11
N LYS A 121 -20.50 -2.87 -0.10
CA LYS A 121 -21.42 -3.84 0.52
C LYS A 121 -21.08 -5.27 0.13
N SER A 122 -20.93 -5.56 -1.17
CA SER A 122 -20.64 -6.91 -1.65
C SER A 122 -19.27 -7.39 -1.18
N LEU A 123 -18.25 -6.53 -1.18
CA LEU A 123 -16.92 -6.86 -0.69
C LEU A 123 -16.93 -7.14 0.81
N SER A 124 -17.50 -6.25 1.62
CA SER A 124 -17.56 -6.39 3.07
C SER A 124 -18.38 -7.62 3.48
N LYS A 125 -19.52 -7.86 2.83
CA LYS A 125 -20.37 -9.04 3.07
C LYS A 125 -19.60 -10.34 2.83
N ASN A 126 -18.91 -10.46 1.69
CA ASN A 126 -18.17 -11.67 1.35
C ASN A 126 -16.90 -11.84 2.20
N PHE A 127 -16.24 -10.73 2.56
CA PHE A 127 -15.12 -10.74 3.50
C PHE A 127 -15.55 -11.25 4.88
N LYS A 128 -16.62 -10.70 5.46
CA LYS A 128 -17.17 -11.13 6.77
C LYS A 128 -17.64 -12.59 6.77
N LYS A 129 -18.15 -13.09 5.64
CA LYS A 129 -18.53 -14.50 5.46
C LYS A 129 -17.36 -15.44 5.17
N GLN A 130 -16.14 -14.91 5.09
CA GLN A 130 -14.93 -15.63 4.72
C GLN A 130 -14.98 -16.31 3.33
N ASN A 131 -15.69 -15.72 2.37
CA ASN A 131 -15.83 -16.27 1.02
C ASN A 131 -14.71 -15.78 0.10
N PHE A 132 -13.60 -16.53 0.06
CA PHE A 132 -12.41 -16.18 -0.71
C PHE A 132 -12.67 -16.02 -2.21
N SER A 133 -13.44 -16.93 -2.82
CA SER A 133 -13.72 -16.92 -4.25
C SER A 133 -14.42 -15.64 -4.71
N ASP A 134 -15.44 -15.21 -3.96
CA ASP A 134 -16.22 -14.02 -4.31
C ASP A 134 -15.46 -12.71 -4.02
N VAL A 135 -14.67 -12.66 -2.95
CA VAL A 135 -13.77 -11.51 -2.68
C VAL A 135 -12.73 -11.40 -3.80
N LYS A 136 -12.10 -12.51 -4.19
CA LYS A 136 -11.13 -12.53 -5.30
C LYS A 136 -11.77 -12.11 -6.63
N LEU A 137 -13.00 -12.54 -6.88
CA LEU A 137 -13.76 -12.17 -8.06
C LEU A 137 -14.06 -10.65 -8.10
N LEU A 138 -14.52 -10.07 -6.99
CA LEU A 138 -14.76 -8.63 -6.87
C LEU A 138 -13.49 -7.81 -7.12
N LEU A 139 -12.35 -8.28 -6.60
CA LEU A 139 -11.05 -7.62 -6.76
C LEU A 139 -10.35 -7.94 -8.09
N SER A 140 -10.96 -8.75 -8.96
CA SER A 140 -10.36 -9.17 -10.24
C SER A 140 -10.34 -8.06 -11.30
N ILE A 141 -11.17 -7.04 -11.14
CA ILE A 141 -11.23 -5.88 -12.04
C ILE A 141 -10.95 -4.61 -11.25
N LYS A 142 -10.35 -3.61 -11.91
CA LYS A 142 -10.22 -2.27 -11.33
C LYS A 142 -11.63 -1.70 -11.13
N PRO A 143 -11.99 -1.22 -9.93
CA PRO A 143 -13.30 -0.62 -9.68
C PRO A 143 -13.58 0.54 -10.63
N ILE A 144 -14.80 0.57 -11.18
CA ILE A 144 -15.22 1.50 -12.23
C ILE A 144 -15.85 2.73 -11.55
N VAL A 145 -15.03 3.46 -10.79
CA VAL A 145 -15.46 4.61 -9.99
C VAL A 145 -14.48 5.77 -10.13
N HIS A 146 -15.00 6.99 -9.99
CA HIS A 146 -14.22 8.21 -9.90
C HIS A 146 -13.39 8.21 -8.61
N GLU A 147 -12.22 8.88 -8.62
CA GLU A 147 -11.25 8.84 -7.52
C GLU A 147 -11.83 9.28 -6.18
N THR A 148 -12.74 10.25 -6.18
CA THR A 148 -13.46 10.74 -4.99
C THR A 148 -14.33 9.70 -4.29
N TYR A 149 -14.61 8.56 -4.93
CA TYR A 149 -15.37 7.45 -4.36
C TYR A 149 -14.50 6.26 -3.95
N LEU A 150 -13.17 6.31 -4.16
CA LEU A 150 -12.26 5.19 -3.85
C LEU A 150 -12.21 4.85 -2.35
N GLU A 151 -12.34 5.83 -1.46
CA GLU A 151 -12.42 5.54 -0.03
C GLU A 151 -13.75 4.86 0.33
N LYS A 152 -14.84 5.23 -0.34
CA LYS A 152 -16.18 4.69 -0.08
C LYS A 152 -16.31 3.23 -0.47
N ILE A 153 -15.60 2.76 -1.50
CA ILE A 153 -15.68 1.37 -1.96
C ILE A 153 -15.03 0.35 -1.04
N TYR A 154 -14.21 0.81 -0.09
CA TYR A 154 -13.45 -0.07 0.81
C TYR A 154 -13.76 0.15 2.28
N ASN A 155 -14.51 1.20 2.63
CA ASN A 155 -14.72 1.63 4.01
C ASN A 155 -15.31 0.52 4.90
N SER A 156 -16.39 -0.15 4.47
CA SER A 156 -17.02 -1.19 5.30
C SER A 156 -16.15 -2.43 5.45
N THR A 157 -15.31 -2.73 4.45
CA THR A 157 -14.34 -3.82 4.54
C THR A 157 -13.17 -3.42 5.45
N TYR A 158 -12.74 -2.15 5.40
CA TYR A 158 -11.67 -1.63 6.26
C TYR A 158 -12.08 -1.71 7.73
N ILE A 159 -13.32 -1.30 8.04
CA ILE A 159 -13.91 -1.45 9.36
C ILE A 159 -13.95 -2.93 9.77
N ALA A 160 -14.32 -3.84 8.86
CA ALA A 160 -14.33 -5.27 9.17
C ALA A 160 -12.94 -5.82 9.55
N VAL A 161 -11.86 -5.38 8.89
CA VAL A 161 -10.49 -5.75 9.29
C VAL A 161 -10.13 -5.13 10.64
N LYS A 162 -10.56 -3.90 10.91
CA LYS A 162 -10.39 -3.23 12.21
C LYS A 162 -11.15 -3.90 13.35
N ASP A 163 -12.34 -4.45 13.08
CA ASP A 163 -13.12 -5.21 14.05
C ASP A 163 -12.35 -6.49 14.43
N VAL A 164 -11.78 -7.20 13.44
CA VAL A 164 -10.92 -8.36 13.68
C VAL A 164 -9.71 -7.98 14.54
N GLU A 165 -9.03 -6.87 14.25
CA GLU A 165 -7.93 -6.37 15.09
C GLU A 165 -8.40 -6.09 16.53
N SER A 166 -9.55 -5.45 16.69
CA SER A 166 -10.13 -5.11 17.99
C SER A 166 -10.47 -6.36 18.80
N GLU A 167 -10.94 -7.42 18.14
CA GLU A 167 -11.16 -8.73 18.78
C GLU A 167 -9.84 -9.35 19.27
N ILE A 168 -8.74 -9.24 18.50
CA ILE A 168 -7.42 -9.69 18.94
C ILE A 168 -6.91 -8.85 20.13
N ILE A 169 -7.12 -7.53 20.10
CA ILE A 169 -6.79 -6.64 21.23
C ILE A 169 -7.58 -7.05 22.48
N GLN A 170 -8.86 -7.41 22.33
CA GLN A 170 -9.65 -7.88 23.46
C GLN A 170 -9.11 -9.20 24.03
N ILE A 171 -8.69 -10.14 23.17
CA ILE A 171 -8.00 -11.36 23.61
C ILE A 171 -6.75 -11.03 24.42
N ILE A 172 -5.92 -10.08 23.96
CA ILE A 172 -4.72 -9.65 24.69
C ILE A 172 -5.11 -9.12 26.08
N LYS A 173 -6.10 -8.22 26.16
CA LYS A 173 -6.58 -7.67 27.45
C LYS A 173 -7.13 -8.74 28.39
N ASP A 174 -7.86 -9.72 27.87
CA ASP A 174 -8.38 -10.82 28.69
C ASP A 174 -7.25 -11.70 29.23
N ILE A 175 -6.15 -11.85 28.48
CA ILE A 175 -4.94 -12.55 28.94
C ILE A 175 -4.24 -11.73 30.03
N GLU A 176 -4.04 -10.43 29.83
CA GLU A 176 -3.43 -9.51 30.79
C GLU A 176 -4.21 -9.47 32.12
N ASN A 177 -5.54 -9.42 32.05
CA ASN A 177 -6.44 -9.40 33.20
C ASN A 177 -6.66 -10.79 33.83
N LYS A 178 -6.02 -11.84 33.32
CA LYS A 178 -6.18 -13.22 33.76
C LYS A 178 -7.60 -13.77 33.67
N THR A 179 -8.45 -13.19 32.82
CA THR A 179 -9.85 -13.59 32.60
C THR A 179 -9.99 -14.54 31.40
N SER A 180 -8.99 -14.62 30.52
CA SER A 180 -9.03 -15.46 29.33
C SER A 180 -9.17 -16.95 29.67
N PRO A 181 -10.12 -17.68 29.04
CA PRO A 181 -10.29 -19.12 29.26
C PRO A 181 -9.08 -19.94 28.80
N TYR A 182 -8.28 -19.40 27.87
CA TYR A 182 -7.10 -20.06 27.32
C TYR A 182 -5.95 -20.17 28.31
N ILE A 183 -5.92 -19.34 29.37
CA ILE A 183 -4.88 -19.45 30.42
C ILE A 183 -4.97 -20.80 31.11
N LYS A 184 -6.17 -21.28 31.43
CA LYS A 184 -6.38 -22.60 32.06
C LYS A 184 -6.02 -23.77 31.15
N LEU A 185 -5.97 -23.53 29.85
CA LEU A 185 -5.67 -24.54 28.82
C LEU A 185 -4.22 -24.47 28.35
N ASN A 186 -3.35 -23.72 29.05
CA ASN A 186 -1.98 -23.43 28.60
C ASN A 186 -1.95 -22.91 27.15
N PHE A 187 -2.91 -22.06 26.81
CA PHE A 187 -3.08 -21.42 25.51
C PHE A 187 -3.26 -22.37 24.30
N ASN A 188 -3.53 -23.64 24.55
CA ASN A 188 -3.91 -24.58 23.49
C ASN A 188 -5.19 -24.13 22.79
N GLY A 189 -5.20 -24.16 21.46
CA GLY A 189 -6.33 -23.74 20.62
C GLY A 189 -6.47 -22.22 20.43
N LEU A 190 -5.70 -21.40 21.15
CA LEU A 190 -5.64 -19.96 20.89
C LEU A 190 -5.09 -19.65 19.48
N PRO A 191 -4.02 -20.31 18.99
CA PRO A 191 -3.50 -20.07 17.64
C PRO A 191 -4.56 -20.33 16.56
N ASP A 192 -5.32 -21.42 16.70
CA ASP A 192 -6.42 -21.76 15.79
C ASP A 192 -7.53 -20.71 15.80
N LEU A 193 -7.89 -20.17 16.98
CA LEU A 193 -8.85 -19.08 17.08
C LEU A 193 -8.36 -17.84 16.33
N VAL A 194 -7.11 -17.44 16.55
CA VAL A 194 -6.50 -16.28 15.88
C VAL A 194 -6.48 -16.49 14.37
N ASN A 195 -6.05 -17.66 13.89
CA ASN A 195 -5.99 -17.96 12.46
C ASN A 195 -7.37 -17.90 11.79
N ARG A 196 -8.41 -18.46 12.43
CA ARG A 196 -9.79 -18.40 11.94
C ARG A 196 -10.36 -16.98 11.91
N LYS A 197 -10.03 -16.13 12.89
CA LYS A 197 -10.49 -14.73 12.92
C LYS A 197 -9.81 -13.89 11.84
N VAL A 198 -8.51 -14.08 11.66
CA VAL A 198 -7.70 -13.30 10.73
C VAL A 198 -7.95 -13.68 9.28
N ASN A 199 -8.00 -14.99 8.97
CA ASN A 199 -8.06 -15.51 7.60
C ASN A 199 -7.01 -14.85 6.67
N ILE A 200 -5.78 -15.36 6.75
CA ILE A 200 -4.60 -14.79 6.07
C ILE A 200 -4.82 -14.64 4.56
N GLU A 201 -5.45 -15.62 3.91
CA GLU A 201 -5.69 -15.60 2.47
C GLU A 201 -6.56 -14.40 2.07
N LEU A 202 -7.64 -14.15 2.80
CA LEU A 202 -8.52 -13.00 2.55
C LEU A 202 -7.83 -11.67 2.80
N VAL A 203 -7.11 -11.54 3.92
CA VAL A 203 -6.42 -10.29 4.27
C VAL A 203 -5.36 -9.94 3.24
N ASN A 204 -4.66 -10.93 2.69
CA ASN A 204 -3.55 -10.73 1.76
C ASN A 204 -3.97 -10.37 0.34
N ILE A 205 -5.17 -10.78 -0.11
CA ILE A 205 -5.67 -10.40 -1.44
C ILE A 205 -6.24 -8.99 -1.51
N LEU A 206 -6.48 -8.35 -0.35
CA LEU A 206 -6.96 -6.96 -0.32
C LEU A 206 -5.96 -6.01 -1.01
N PRO A 207 -6.45 -4.94 -1.67
CA PRO A 207 -5.58 -4.00 -2.39
C PRO A 207 -4.73 -3.13 -1.45
N ALA A 208 -3.79 -2.37 -2.01
CA ALA A 208 -2.83 -1.54 -1.28
C ALA A 208 -3.48 -0.52 -0.31
N TYR A 209 -4.73 -0.12 -0.57
CA TYR A 209 -5.54 0.69 0.36
C TYR A 209 -5.57 0.12 1.79
N PHE A 210 -5.50 -1.20 1.94
CA PHE A 210 -5.55 -1.89 3.22
C PHE A 210 -4.17 -2.09 3.87
N ASN A 211 -3.07 -1.62 3.27
CA ASN A 211 -1.72 -1.86 3.79
C ASN A 211 -1.57 -1.38 5.24
N THR A 212 -2.07 -0.19 5.56
CA THR A 212 -1.98 0.38 6.91
C THR A 212 -2.68 -0.50 7.95
N VAL A 213 -3.94 -0.88 7.70
CA VAL A 213 -4.70 -1.72 8.64
C VAL A 213 -4.15 -3.14 8.70
N ARG A 214 -3.64 -3.67 7.58
CA ARG A 214 -2.99 -4.98 7.53
C ARG A 214 -1.70 -5.00 8.37
N ASN A 215 -0.89 -3.96 8.27
CA ASN A 215 0.30 -3.77 9.09
C ASN A 215 -0.06 -3.69 10.58
N GLN A 216 -1.08 -2.92 10.93
CA GLN A 216 -1.56 -2.80 12.31
C GLN A 216 -2.03 -4.16 12.86
N LEU A 217 -2.85 -4.89 12.09
CA LEU A 217 -3.30 -6.24 12.45
C LEU A 217 -2.12 -7.21 12.67
N ALA A 218 -1.15 -7.25 11.74
CA ALA A 218 0.02 -8.11 11.86
C ALA A 218 0.88 -7.75 13.09
N GLN A 219 1.04 -6.47 13.37
CA GLN A 219 1.77 -5.99 14.54
C GLN A 219 1.05 -6.36 15.85
N THR A 220 -0.27 -6.25 15.89
CA THR A 220 -1.12 -6.65 17.03
C THR A 220 -1.00 -8.16 17.29
N ILE A 221 -1.06 -9.00 16.26
CA ILE A 221 -0.87 -10.46 16.38
C ILE A 221 0.55 -10.80 16.85
N ARG A 222 1.56 -10.10 16.32
CA ARG A 222 2.95 -10.23 16.79
C ARG A 222 3.07 -9.88 18.28
N ASN A 223 2.41 -8.83 18.74
CA ASN A 223 2.46 -8.43 20.15
C ASN A 223 1.86 -9.52 21.05
N LEU A 224 0.71 -10.09 20.67
CA LEU A 224 0.14 -11.26 21.35
C LEU A 224 1.16 -12.42 21.43
N ALA A 225 1.80 -12.76 20.32
CA ALA A 225 2.82 -13.83 20.31
C ALA A 225 4.00 -13.50 21.24
N ARG A 226 4.47 -12.24 21.24
CA ARG A 226 5.55 -11.77 22.12
C ARG A 226 5.16 -11.93 23.59
N ASP A 227 3.94 -11.54 23.95
CA ASP A 227 3.48 -11.55 25.34
C ASP A 227 3.36 -12.99 25.86
N LEU A 228 2.90 -13.93 25.01
CA LEU A 228 2.93 -15.35 25.33
C LEU A 228 4.34 -15.93 25.44
N ASN A 229 5.28 -15.47 24.60
CA ASN A 229 6.66 -15.96 24.58
C ASN A 229 7.44 -15.56 25.84
N ASN A 230 7.08 -14.46 26.48
CA ASN A 230 7.83 -13.89 27.59
C ASN A 230 7.20 -14.25 28.95
N GLU A 231 7.94 -13.95 30.02
CA GLU A 231 7.40 -13.92 31.38
C GLU A 231 6.15 -13.03 31.45
N PRO A 232 5.07 -13.46 32.14
CA PRO A 232 4.99 -14.61 33.05
C PRO A 232 4.54 -15.93 32.39
N PHE A 233 4.32 -15.96 31.07
CA PHE A 233 3.64 -17.08 30.43
C PHE A 233 4.61 -18.15 29.90
N GLU A 234 5.69 -17.74 29.23
CA GLU A 234 6.71 -18.63 28.63
C GLU A 234 6.12 -19.77 27.76
N GLN A 235 5.04 -19.48 27.02
CA GLN A 235 4.31 -20.44 26.20
C GLN A 235 4.85 -20.47 24.78
N TYR A 236 6.08 -20.97 24.63
CA TYR A 236 6.84 -20.88 23.40
C TYR A 236 6.17 -21.50 22.16
N LYS A 237 5.45 -22.63 22.32
CA LYS A 237 4.74 -23.28 21.20
C LYS A 237 3.57 -22.44 20.69
N ALA A 238 2.67 -22.03 21.59
CA ALA A 238 1.53 -21.20 21.22
C ALA A 238 1.98 -19.84 20.66
N ALA A 239 3.03 -19.26 21.24
CA ALA A 239 3.66 -18.06 20.72
C ALA A 239 4.22 -18.24 19.31
N PHE A 240 4.88 -19.38 19.04
CA PHE A 240 5.42 -19.69 17.70
C PHE A 240 4.31 -19.79 16.65
N GLU A 241 3.25 -20.56 16.94
CA GLU A 241 2.12 -20.73 16.02
C GLU A 241 1.41 -19.38 15.73
N ILE A 242 1.28 -18.49 16.71
CA ILE A 242 0.69 -17.15 16.52
C ILE A 242 1.61 -16.21 15.72
N ILE A 243 2.93 -16.26 15.93
CA ILE A 243 3.83 -15.41 15.15
C ILE A 243 3.93 -15.85 13.68
N GLU A 244 3.69 -17.13 13.37
CA GLU A 244 3.59 -17.59 11.97
C GLU A 244 2.42 -16.93 11.24
N ILE A 245 1.29 -16.72 11.95
CA ILE A 245 0.13 -16.01 11.40
C ILE A 245 0.51 -14.57 11.06
N ALA A 246 1.11 -13.85 12.01
CA ALA A 246 1.56 -12.47 11.78
C ALA A 246 2.56 -12.38 10.62
N TYR A 247 3.51 -13.31 10.53
CA TYR A 247 4.54 -13.37 9.49
C TYR A 247 3.98 -13.67 8.10
N SER A 248 2.87 -14.42 8.04
CA SER A 248 2.21 -14.77 6.78
C SER A 248 1.34 -13.65 6.22
N ILE A 249 1.06 -12.61 7.00
CA ILE A 249 0.35 -11.42 6.52
C ILE A 249 1.31 -10.56 5.67
N VAL A 250 0.87 -10.14 4.47
CA VAL A 250 1.65 -9.33 3.53
C VAL A 250 1.85 -7.93 4.09
N THR A 251 2.96 -7.72 4.78
CA THR A 251 3.33 -6.44 5.38
C THR A 251 4.43 -5.74 4.58
N ASP A 252 4.56 -4.43 4.74
CA ASP A 252 5.61 -3.61 4.13
C ASP A 252 6.36 -2.76 5.18
N GLY A 253 7.40 -2.05 4.73
CA GLY A 253 8.17 -1.13 5.56
C GLY A 253 8.75 -1.74 6.83
N LEU A 254 8.66 -0.97 7.94
CA LEU A 254 9.18 -1.35 9.25
C LEU A 254 8.41 -2.51 9.89
N VAL A 255 7.10 -2.60 9.67
CA VAL A 255 6.27 -3.66 10.26
C VAL A 255 6.71 -5.01 9.74
N LYS A 256 7.00 -5.12 8.43
CA LYS A 256 7.60 -6.32 7.84
C LYS A 256 8.89 -6.72 8.56
N GLN A 257 9.79 -5.77 8.80
CA GLN A 257 11.05 -6.04 9.53
C GLN A 257 10.80 -6.47 10.98
N THR A 258 9.86 -5.82 11.66
CA THR A 258 9.54 -6.04 13.09
C THR A 258 8.85 -7.38 13.33
N VAL A 259 7.93 -7.76 12.45
CA VAL A 259 7.27 -9.07 12.43
C VAL A 259 8.28 -10.15 12.07
N THR A 260 9.11 -9.94 11.04
CA THR A 260 10.18 -10.90 10.65
C THR A 260 11.16 -11.14 11.79
N LYS A 261 11.63 -10.08 12.47
CA LYS A 261 12.52 -10.20 13.63
C LYS A 261 11.83 -10.93 14.78
N GLY A 262 10.57 -10.61 15.06
CA GLY A 262 9.76 -11.29 16.08
C GLY A 262 9.62 -12.79 15.81
N TYR A 263 9.33 -13.16 14.56
CA TYR A 263 9.24 -14.55 14.11
C TYR A 263 10.49 -15.35 14.44
N PHE A 264 11.67 -14.87 14.05
CA PHE A 264 12.91 -15.60 14.30
C PHE A 264 13.29 -15.69 15.78
N ILE A 265 12.98 -14.66 16.59
CA ILE A 265 13.22 -14.70 18.04
C ILE A 265 12.34 -15.76 18.70
N ILE A 266 11.04 -15.72 18.45
CA ILE A 266 10.08 -16.64 19.07
C ILE A 266 10.31 -18.07 18.58
N LYS A 267 10.59 -18.26 17.29
CA LYS A 267 10.99 -19.56 16.72
C LYS A 267 12.19 -20.15 17.46
N LYS A 268 13.26 -19.36 17.62
CA LYS A 268 14.45 -19.81 18.35
C LYS A 268 14.13 -20.23 19.78
N ASN A 269 13.34 -19.44 20.51
CA ASN A 269 12.96 -19.78 21.89
C ASN A 269 12.16 -21.08 21.97
N ASN A 270 11.25 -21.31 21.01
CA ASN A 270 10.50 -22.55 20.89
C ASN A 270 11.43 -23.74 20.60
N ASP A 271 12.35 -23.61 19.65
CA ASP A 271 13.32 -24.65 19.31
C ASP A 271 14.24 -24.97 20.52
N ASP A 272 14.75 -23.95 21.22
CA ASP A 272 15.57 -24.09 22.42
C ASP A 272 14.79 -24.77 23.58
N ASN A 273 13.51 -24.46 23.74
CA ASN A 273 12.65 -25.10 24.74
C ASN A 273 12.39 -26.58 24.40
N ILE A 274 12.14 -26.92 23.13
CA ILE A 274 12.05 -28.30 22.66
C ILE A 274 13.34 -29.06 23.00
N HIS A 275 14.52 -28.46 22.72
CA HIS A 275 15.80 -29.08 23.06
C HIS A 275 16.03 -29.26 24.56
N LYS A 276 15.56 -28.33 25.42
CA LYS A 276 15.61 -28.48 26.88
C LYS A 276 14.73 -29.65 27.35
N GLN A 277 13.52 -29.78 26.81
CA GLN A 277 12.61 -30.90 27.13
C GLN A 277 13.17 -32.24 26.65
N VAL A 278 13.83 -32.29 25.49
CA VAL A 278 14.48 -33.52 24.99
C VAL A 278 15.69 -33.91 25.84
N LYS A 279 16.45 -32.94 26.38
CA LYS A 279 17.58 -33.19 27.28
C LYS A 279 17.18 -33.65 28.68
N THR A 280 16.06 -33.16 29.24
CA THR A 280 15.55 -33.65 30.54
C THR A 280 15.00 -35.07 30.46
N VAL A 281 14.58 -35.54 29.28
CA VAL A 281 14.16 -36.93 29.05
C VAL A 281 15.37 -37.88 28.91
N SER A 282 16.59 -37.36 28.71
CA SER A 282 17.81 -38.15 28.43
C SER A 282 18.89 -38.03 29.52
N GLN A 283 18.58 -38.46 30.75
CA GLN A 283 19.56 -38.80 31.80
C GLN A 283 19.24 -40.18 32.42
N PRO A 284 20.25 -40.87 33.01
CA PRO A 284 20.62 -42.23 32.60
C PRO A 284 19.73 -43.34 33.16
N ILE A 285 19.51 -44.32 32.29
CA ILE A 285 18.90 -45.61 32.55
C ILE A 285 19.66 -46.33 33.68
N VAL A 286 18.95 -46.63 34.77
CA VAL A 286 19.32 -47.66 35.74
C VAL A 286 19.52 -48.96 34.98
N LYS A 287 20.71 -49.56 35.07
CA LYS A 287 20.99 -50.88 34.50
C LYS A 287 19.99 -51.92 35.02
N PRO A 288 19.48 -52.78 34.13
CA PRO A 288 19.35 -54.18 34.48
C PRO A 288 20.12 -55.09 33.51
N ASN A 289 20.45 -56.24 34.08
CA ASN A 289 21.23 -57.36 33.61
C ASN A 289 21.00 -57.83 32.16
N HIS A 290 22.09 -58.40 31.64
CA HIS A 290 22.23 -59.29 30.48
C HIS A 290 20.98 -60.08 30.08
N ILE A 291 20.75 -60.21 28.76
CA ILE A 291 20.85 -61.48 28.00
C ILE A 291 20.71 -61.24 26.47
N GLU A 292 21.73 -61.74 25.77
CA GLU A 292 21.87 -62.29 24.41
C GLU A 292 21.52 -61.55 23.09
N ILE A 293 22.48 -61.73 22.18
CA ILE A 293 22.65 -61.22 20.82
C ILE A 293 22.12 -62.27 19.84
N VAL A 294 21.45 -61.85 18.76
CA VAL A 294 21.43 -62.58 17.49
C VAL A 294 21.67 -61.60 16.34
N ASP A 295 22.73 -61.89 15.57
CA ASP A 295 23.27 -61.14 14.44
C ASP A 295 22.38 -61.16 13.18
N ALA A 296 22.50 -60.12 12.34
CA ALA A 296 23.09 -60.26 11.00
C ALA A 296 23.09 -58.92 10.21
N GLN A 297 24.27 -58.57 9.71
CA GLN A 297 24.54 -57.51 8.75
C GLN A 297 24.22 -57.93 7.29
N PRO A 298 24.17 -56.96 6.34
CA PRO A 298 23.58 -57.14 5.01
C PRO A 298 24.59 -57.64 3.96
N ALA A 299 24.09 -58.30 2.92
CA ALA A 299 24.89 -58.67 1.75
C ALA A 299 24.22 -58.28 0.42
N VAL A 300 25.07 -57.74 -0.45
CA VAL A 300 24.91 -57.37 -1.85
C VAL A 300 25.23 -58.59 -2.72
N GLU A 301 24.49 -58.86 -3.82
CA GLU A 301 25.08 -59.23 -5.12
C GLU A 301 24.10 -59.38 -6.32
N LYS A 302 24.72 -59.52 -7.50
CA LYS A 302 24.39 -59.09 -8.87
C LYS A 302 23.49 -60.04 -9.72
N PRO A 303 23.03 -59.59 -10.91
CA PRO A 303 22.08 -60.30 -11.77
C PRO A 303 22.70 -61.06 -12.95
N LYS A 304 21.98 -62.09 -13.43
CA LYS A 304 22.02 -62.77 -14.76
C LYS A 304 20.86 -63.81 -14.79
N LYS A 305 20.22 -64.23 -15.88
CA LYS A 305 19.95 -63.72 -17.24
C LYS A 305 18.84 -64.63 -17.83
N ASN A 306 17.94 -64.08 -18.68
CA ASN A 306 17.09 -64.72 -19.71
C ASN A 306 15.99 -65.73 -19.27
N SER A 307 14.86 -65.92 -19.94
CA SER A 307 14.24 -65.32 -21.14
C SER A 307 12.74 -65.65 -21.15
N ASP A 308 12.01 -64.91 -21.99
CA ASP A 308 10.67 -65.22 -22.54
C ASP A 308 9.45 -64.72 -21.75
N GLY A 309 8.86 -63.62 -22.24
CA GLY A 309 7.46 -63.30 -21.95
C GLY A 309 7.07 -61.83 -21.73
N ILE A 310 7.97 -60.83 -21.83
CA ILE A 310 7.61 -59.43 -21.53
C ILE A 310 8.26 -58.44 -22.52
N ILE A 311 7.86 -58.49 -23.78
CA ILE A 311 8.08 -57.38 -24.74
C ILE A 311 6.79 -56.54 -24.92
N TYR A 312 5.68 -56.93 -24.28
CA TYR A 312 4.40 -56.20 -24.39
C TYR A 312 4.18 -55.12 -23.30
N TRP A 313 5.03 -55.04 -22.28
CA TRP A 313 4.90 -54.05 -21.20
C TRP A 313 6.03 -52.99 -21.15
N VAL A 314 7.12 -53.17 -21.89
CA VAL A 314 8.21 -52.18 -21.94
C VAL A 314 7.95 -51.08 -22.98
N PHE A 315 7.13 -51.32 -24.00
CA PHE A 315 6.70 -50.26 -24.93
C PHE A 315 5.63 -49.32 -24.33
N VAL A 316 4.91 -49.78 -23.30
CA VAL A 316 3.86 -48.99 -22.63
C VAL A 316 4.45 -48.13 -21.51
N CYS A 317 5.55 -48.54 -20.87
CA CYS A 317 6.22 -47.74 -19.84
C CYS A 317 7.16 -46.66 -20.40
N CYS A 318 7.74 -46.82 -21.59
CA CYS A 318 8.51 -45.75 -22.24
C CYS A 318 7.63 -44.64 -22.85
N ALA A 319 6.34 -44.89 -23.06
CA ALA A 319 5.37 -43.86 -23.47
C ALA A 319 4.93 -42.94 -22.31
N PHE A 320 5.16 -43.33 -21.06
CA PHE A 320 4.84 -42.50 -19.88
C PHE A 320 6.03 -41.68 -19.34
N ALA A 321 7.24 -41.87 -19.88
CA ALA A 321 8.45 -41.15 -19.44
C ALA A 321 8.84 -39.96 -20.34
N ALA A 322 8.09 -39.68 -21.40
CA ALA A 322 8.33 -38.55 -22.32
C ALA A 322 7.10 -37.68 -22.58
N GLY A 323 6.21 -37.54 -21.59
CA GLY A 323 5.05 -36.67 -21.71
C GLY A 323 4.47 -36.31 -20.36
N PHE A 324 4.88 -35.17 -19.80
CA PHE A 324 4.02 -34.29 -19.00
C PHE A 324 4.71 -32.92 -18.78
N PHE A 325 4.81 -32.15 -19.87
CA PHE A 325 4.74 -30.68 -19.85
C PHE A 325 4.02 -30.23 -21.12
N TYR A 326 2.77 -30.68 -21.27
CA TYR A 326 1.84 -30.10 -22.22
C TYR A 326 0.63 -29.64 -21.42
N ALA A 327 0.46 -28.31 -21.37
CA ALA A 327 -0.58 -27.68 -20.58
C ALA A 327 -1.98 -28.08 -21.10
N PRO A 328 -3.01 -28.11 -20.24
CA PRO A 328 -4.41 -28.40 -20.63
C PRO A 328 -4.91 -27.55 -21.81
N ILE A 329 -4.31 -26.37 -22.02
CA ILE A 329 -4.59 -25.44 -23.12
C ILE A 329 -4.22 -26.04 -24.50
N GLN A 330 -3.15 -26.84 -24.62
CA GLN A 330 -2.74 -27.42 -25.90
C GLN A 330 -3.61 -28.61 -26.31
N ALA A 331 -4.09 -29.40 -25.35
CA ALA A 331 -5.09 -30.45 -25.61
C ALA A 331 -6.42 -29.84 -26.09
N ILE A 332 -6.81 -28.71 -25.52
CA ILE A 332 -7.99 -27.94 -25.95
C ILE A 332 -7.78 -27.37 -27.37
N ILE A 333 -6.60 -26.84 -27.69
CA ILE A 333 -6.29 -26.35 -29.05
C ILE A 333 -6.27 -27.50 -30.07
N LEU A 334 -5.73 -28.66 -29.71
CA LEU A 334 -5.72 -29.83 -30.59
C LEU A 334 -7.15 -30.35 -30.83
N ALA A 335 -7.97 -30.44 -29.77
CA ALA A 335 -9.37 -30.83 -29.87
C ALA A 335 -10.18 -29.83 -30.71
N LEU A 336 -9.99 -28.53 -30.52
CA LEU A 336 -10.61 -27.48 -31.32
C LEU A 336 -10.16 -27.55 -32.79
N SER A 337 -8.88 -27.84 -33.05
CA SER A 337 -8.36 -27.97 -34.42
C SER A 337 -8.93 -29.20 -35.16
N LEU A 338 -9.11 -30.32 -34.45
CA LEU A 338 -9.78 -31.52 -34.97
C LEU A 338 -11.27 -31.27 -35.25
N ILE A 339 -11.95 -30.52 -34.37
CA ILE A 339 -13.34 -30.10 -34.57
C ILE A 339 -13.47 -29.19 -35.81
N THR A 340 -12.51 -28.28 -36.04
CA THR A 340 -12.48 -27.44 -37.25
C THR A 340 -12.17 -28.19 -38.54
N MET A 341 -11.57 -29.39 -38.46
CA MET A 341 -11.40 -30.29 -39.62
C MET A 341 -12.66 -31.10 -39.94
N ILE A 342 -13.53 -31.35 -38.96
CA ILE A 342 -14.76 -32.14 -39.14
C ILE A 342 -15.90 -31.30 -39.74
N PHE A 343 -15.94 -30.00 -39.45
CA PHE A 343 -16.96 -29.07 -39.95
C PHE A 343 -17.00 -28.94 -41.49
N PRO A 344 -15.87 -28.85 -42.21
CA PRO A 344 -15.85 -28.87 -43.67
C PRO A 344 -16.32 -30.20 -44.25
N VAL A 345 -16.02 -31.34 -43.60
CA VAL A 345 -16.42 -32.67 -44.06
C VAL A 345 -17.94 -32.84 -44.01
N PHE A 346 -18.61 -32.30 -42.98
CA PHE A 346 -20.08 -32.26 -42.91
C PHE A 346 -20.71 -31.25 -43.88
N ALA A 347 -20.04 -30.13 -44.14
CA ALA A 347 -20.51 -29.13 -45.11
C ALA A 347 -20.36 -29.61 -46.58
N LEU A 348 -19.38 -30.48 -46.85
CA LEU A 348 -19.04 -30.97 -48.19
C LEU A 348 -19.73 -32.29 -48.57
N TYR A 349 -20.33 -33.02 -47.62
CA TYR A 349 -21.13 -34.22 -47.89
C TYR A 349 -22.42 -33.94 -48.71
N LYS A 350 -22.70 -32.66 -48.99
CA LYS A 350 -23.88 -32.21 -49.74
C LYS A 350 -23.58 -31.82 -51.20
N ASP A 351 -22.32 -31.87 -51.65
CA ASP A 351 -21.92 -31.50 -53.01
C ASP A 351 -21.40 -32.74 -53.77
N LYS A 352 -22.03 -33.08 -54.90
CA LYS A 352 -21.90 -34.40 -55.54
C LYS A 352 -20.64 -34.61 -56.41
N ASP A 353 -19.72 -33.66 -56.48
CA ASP A 353 -18.59 -33.71 -57.45
C ASP A 353 -17.18 -33.68 -56.82
N PHE A 354 -16.98 -34.24 -55.63
CA PHE A 354 -15.66 -34.27 -54.98
C PHE A 354 -14.97 -35.65 -55.05
N SER A 355 -13.86 -35.74 -55.80
CA SER A 355 -13.01 -36.94 -55.84
C SER A 355 -12.09 -37.00 -54.62
N ILE A 356 -12.42 -37.86 -53.66
CA ILE A 356 -11.63 -38.19 -52.46
C ILE A 356 -10.17 -38.57 -52.82
N LEU A 357 -9.96 -39.19 -53.98
CA LEU A 357 -8.64 -39.61 -54.46
C LEU A 357 -7.72 -38.42 -54.80
N SER A 358 -8.29 -37.32 -55.30
CA SER A 358 -7.53 -36.10 -55.61
C SER A 358 -7.13 -35.32 -54.36
N PHE A 359 -7.97 -35.36 -53.31
CA PHE A 359 -7.70 -34.79 -52.01
C PHE A 359 -6.62 -35.55 -51.24
N LEU A 360 -6.68 -36.89 -51.25
CA LEU A 360 -5.66 -37.74 -50.61
C LEU A 360 -4.30 -37.61 -51.31
N LYS A 361 -4.26 -37.55 -52.65
CA LYS A 361 -3.02 -37.34 -53.40
C LYS A 361 -2.36 -35.99 -53.11
N ARG A 362 -3.14 -34.92 -52.89
CA ARG A 362 -2.61 -33.59 -52.54
C ARG A 362 -2.12 -33.49 -51.09
N ASN A 363 -2.69 -34.28 -50.18
CA ASN A 363 -2.33 -34.24 -48.75
C ASN A 363 -1.27 -35.30 -48.34
N LEU A 364 -0.95 -36.27 -49.21
CA LEU A 364 0.09 -37.28 -48.92
C LEU A 364 1.48 -36.67 -48.69
N ILE A 365 1.79 -35.57 -49.40
CA ILE A 365 3.06 -34.83 -49.26
C ILE A 365 3.12 -34.10 -47.91
N LEU A 366 1.97 -33.62 -47.41
CA LEU A 366 1.85 -32.93 -46.12
C LEU A 366 1.91 -33.90 -44.93
N ILE A 367 1.35 -35.10 -45.09
CA ILE A 367 1.42 -36.17 -44.09
C ILE A 367 2.86 -36.70 -43.98
N ALA A 368 3.59 -36.80 -45.10
CA ALA A 368 5.00 -37.15 -45.10
C ALA A 368 5.89 -36.07 -44.45
N ALA A 369 5.56 -34.78 -44.62
CA ALA A 369 6.30 -33.67 -44.00
C ALA A 369 6.06 -33.55 -42.48
N ALA A 370 4.89 -33.94 -41.98
CA ALA A 370 4.56 -33.94 -40.55
C ALA A 370 5.40 -34.96 -39.72
N GLY A 371 6.00 -35.96 -40.37
CA GLY A 371 6.82 -36.99 -39.72
C GLY A 371 8.23 -36.54 -39.29
N LEU A 372 8.70 -35.35 -39.69
CA LEU A 372 10.11 -34.94 -39.52
C LEU A 372 10.39 -33.91 -38.41
N GLY A 373 9.42 -33.63 -37.53
CA GLY A 373 9.69 -33.24 -36.14
C GLY A 373 10.30 -31.86 -35.82
N PHE A 374 10.58 -30.99 -36.80
CA PHE A 374 10.93 -29.58 -36.56
C PHE A 374 10.20 -28.71 -37.60
N PHE A 375 9.75 -27.50 -37.21
CA PHE A 375 8.95 -26.53 -38.03
C PHE A 375 7.42 -26.60 -37.97
N TYR A 376 6.81 -27.24 -36.96
CA TYR A 376 5.34 -27.30 -36.83
C TYR A 376 4.62 -25.92 -36.83
N PRO A 377 5.14 -24.85 -36.17
CA PRO A 377 4.44 -23.56 -36.16
C PRO A 377 4.50 -22.84 -37.51
N ILE A 378 5.64 -22.90 -38.20
CA ILE A 378 5.87 -22.16 -39.45
C ILE A 378 5.15 -22.86 -40.61
N ILE A 379 5.16 -24.20 -40.65
CA ILE A 379 4.43 -24.97 -41.67
C ILE A 379 2.92 -24.85 -41.43
N ALA A 380 2.45 -24.88 -40.17
CA ALA A 380 1.05 -24.62 -39.87
C ALA A 380 0.63 -23.20 -40.26
N GLN A 381 1.46 -22.19 -40.01
CA GLN A 381 1.21 -20.82 -40.43
C GLN A 381 1.14 -20.71 -41.96
N LEU A 382 2.11 -21.28 -42.69
CA LEU A 382 2.13 -21.28 -44.15
C LEU A 382 0.95 -22.05 -44.75
N PHE A 383 0.54 -23.15 -44.13
CA PHE A 383 -0.61 -23.93 -44.54
C PHE A 383 -1.93 -23.18 -44.31
N ILE A 384 -2.07 -22.49 -43.18
CA ILE A 384 -3.23 -21.63 -42.89
C ILE A 384 -3.27 -20.45 -43.86
N SER A 385 -2.13 -19.79 -44.12
CA SER A 385 -2.03 -18.70 -45.08
C SER A 385 -2.34 -19.13 -46.52
N TYR A 386 -1.86 -20.30 -46.94
CA TYR A 386 -2.15 -20.86 -48.27
C TYR A 386 -3.63 -21.22 -48.44
N ASN A 387 -4.25 -21.85 -47.44
CA ASN A 387 -5.68 -22.17 -47.48
C ASN A 387 -6.56 -20.91 -47.39
N PHE A 388 -6.11 -19.88 -46.68
CA PHE A 388 -6.77 -18.57 -46.65
C PHE A 388 -6.73 -17.86 -48.01
N LEU A 389 -5.60 -17.91 -48.72
CA LEU A 389 -5.48 -17.38 -50.08
C LEU A 389 -6.34 -18.16 -51.08
N LEU A 390 -6.42 -19.50 -50.93
CA LEU A 390 -7.29 -20.33 -51.75
C LEU A 390 -8.77 -20.02 -51.50
N TYR A 391 -9.14 -19.80 -50.24
CA TYR A 391 -10.48 -19.39 -49.84
C TYR A 391 -10.85 -18.01 -50.41
N LEU A 392 -9.94 -17.03 -50.35
CA LEU A 392 -10.12 -15.71 -50.96
C LEU A 392 -10.27 -15.79 -52.48
N LYS A 393 -9.52 -16.68 -53.15
CA LYS A 393 -9.64 -16.91 -54.60
C LYS A 393 -10.99 -17.53 -54.97
N ILE A 394 -11.47 -18.52 -54.22
CA ILE A 394 -12.80 -19.12 -54.41
C ILE A 394 -13.92 -18.09 -54.16
N LEU A 395 -13.72 -17.21 -53.16
CA LEU A 395 -14.64 -16.11 -52.87
C LEU A 395 -14.66 -15.08 -54.01
N TYR A 396 -13.50 -14.72 -54.54
CA TYR A 396 -13.34 -13.83 -55.69
C TYR A 396 -13.99 -14.40 -56.95
N ASP A 397 -13.67 -15.66 -57.30
CA ASP A 397 -14.23 -16.34 -58.47
C ASP A 397 -15.77 -16.45 -58.40
N LYS A 398 -16.32 -16.67 -57.20
CA LYS A 398 -17.78 -16.67 -56.95
C LYS A 398 -18.40 -15.26 -56.92
N LEU A 399 -17.64 -14.22 -56.60
CA LEU A 399 -18.09 -12.82 -56.68
C LEU A 399 -18.11 -12.32 -58.14
N THR A 400 -17.24 -12.85 -59.00
CA THR A 400 -17.18 -12.51 -60.43
C THR A 400 -18.19 -13.26 -61.31
N TYR A 401 -18.81 -14.35 -60.82
CA TYR A 401 -19.82 -15.10 -61.58
C TYR A 401 -21.26 -14.67 -61.20
N LYS A 402 -21.92 -13.96 -62.12
CA LYS A 402 -23.28 -13.40 -61.99
C LYS A 402 -24.35 -14.43 -61.57
N LYS A 403 -25.11 -14.13 -60.51
CA LYS A 403 -26.57 -13.88 -60.57
C LYS A 403 -27.11 -13.24 -59.27
N LYS A 404 -27.93 -12.20 -59.46
CA LYS A 404 -28.65 -11.43 -58.42
C LYS A 404 -29.63 -12.34 -57.68
N GLU A 405 -29.33 -12.81 -56.46
CA GLU A 405 -30.41 -13.16 -55.50
C GLU A 405 -30.03 -13.41 -54.03
N ASN A 406 -28.84 -13.06 -53.52
CA ASN A 406 -28.53 -13.39 -52.12
C ASN A 406 -27.62 -12.39 -51.39
N LYS A 407 -28.00 -11.10 -51.34
CA LYS A 407 -27.22 -10.05 -50.64
C LYS A 407 -26.97 -10.32 -49.14
N ASN A 408 -27.85 -11.03 -48.43
CA ASN A 408 -27.73 -11.22 -46.97
C ASN A 408 -26.71 -12.29 -46.56
N ARG A 409 -26.40 -13.29 -47.40
CA ARG A 409 -25.37 -14.28 -47.07
C ARG A 409 -23.95 -13.73 -47.24
N TYR A 410 -23.74 -12.79 -48.15
CA TYR A 410 -22.41 -12.20 -48.39
C TYR A 410 -21.99 -11.20 -47.31
N ALA A 411 -22.94 -10.56 -46.62
CA ALA A 411 -22.67 -9.71 -45.45
C ALA A 411 -22.06 -10.51 -44.29
N PHE A 412 -22.52 -11.74 -44.05
CA PHE A 412 -21.97 -12.61 -43.00
C PHE A 412 -20.53 -13.05 -43.29
N TYR A 413 -20.16 -13.29 -44.55
CA TYR A 413 -18.78 -13.60 -44.92
C TYR A 413 -17.87 -12.37 -44.82
N LEU A 414 -18.37 -11.17 -45.11
CA LEU A 414 -17.64 -9.91 -44.92
C LEU A 414 -17.41 -9.60 -43.43
N ILE A 415 -18.42 -9.84 -42.59
CA ILE A 415 -18.32 -9.70 -41.13
C ILE A 415 -17.36 -10.76 -40.56
N GLY A 416 -17.41 -12.00 -41.07
CA GLY A 416 -16.46 -13.04 -40.71
C GLY A 416 -15.01 -12.67 -41.08
N ALA A 417 -14.78 -12.11 -42.27
CA ALA A 417 -13.48 -11.62 -42.69
C ALA A 417 -13.00 -10.43 -41.84
N LEU A 418 -13.90 -9.50 -41.49
CA LEU A 418 -13.59 -8.37 -40.61
C LEU A 418 -13.27 -8.84 -39.18
N VAL A 419 -14.00 -9.81 -38.64
CA VAL A 419 -13.75 -10.40 -37.32
C VAL A 419 -12.44 -11.17 -37.31
N ILE A 420 -12.12 -11.93 -38.36
CA ILE A 420 -10.83 -12.62 -38.50
C ILE A 420 -9.69 -11.60 -38.63
N THR A 421 -9.87 -10.52 -39.38
CA THR A 421 -8.88 -9.44 -39.51
C THR A 421 -8.72 -8.69 -38.18
N PHE A 422 -9.80 -8.53 -37.41
CA PHE A 422 -9.80 -7.91 -36.08
C PHE A 422 -9.11 -8.81 -35.05
N ILE A 423 -9.36 -10.13 -35.07
CA ILE A 423 -8.67 -11.12 -34.23
C ILE A 423 -7.19 -11.22 -34.62
N TYR A 424 -6.87 -11.15 -35.91
CA TYR A 424 -5.49 -11.12 -36.41
C TYR A 424 -4.77 -9.83 -35.97
N ASN A 425 -5.43 -8.67 -36.05
CA ASN A 425 -4.92 -7.40 -35.54
C ASN A 425 -4.82 -7.37 -34.01
N TYR A 426 -5.71 -8.05 -33.29
CA TYR A 426 -5.66 -8.16 -31.83
C TYR A 426 -4.52 -9.10 -31.37
N SER A 427 -4.28 -10.18 -32.12
CA SER A 427 -3.12 -11.07 -31.95
C SER A 427 -1.79 -10.37 -32.30
N LEU A 428 -1.80 -9.50 -33.32
CA LEU A 428 -0.71 -8.56 -33.61
C LEU A 428 -0.52 -7.54 -32.47
N LYS A 429 -1.61 -7.08 -31.84
CA LYS A 429 -1.56 -6.14 -30.71
C LYS A 429 -0.97 -6.77 -29.43
N SER A 430 -1.12 -8.08 -29.22
CA SER A 430 -0.39 -8.80 -28.15
C SER A 430 1.07 -9.12 -28.52
N SER A 431 1.46 -8.86 -29.77
CA SER A 431 2.84 -8.94 -30.28
C SER A 431 3.42 -7.58 -30.68
N ASN A 432 2.84 -6.47 -30.19
CA ASN A 432 3.33 -5.12 -30.49
C ASN A 432 4.67 -4.83 -29.82
N ASN A 433 5.74 -5.06 -30.58
CA ASN A 433 6.95 -4.24 -30.57
C ASN A 433 7.37 -3.97 -32.01
N LEU A 434 6.51 -3.28 -32.75
CA LEU A 434 6.87 -2.70 -34.04
C LEU A 434 6.61 -1.19 -33.93
N VAL A 435 7.69 -0.42 -33.83
CA VAL A 435 7.65 1.02 -34.05
C VAL A 435 7.65 1.19 -35.58
N VAL A 436 6.60 1.79 -36.12
CA VAL A 436 6.55 2.19 -37.52
C VAL A 436 7.07 3.62 -37.60
N ASP A 437 8.23 3.78 -38.22
CA ASP A 437 8.71 5.09 -38.68
C ASP A 437 7.72 5.62 -39.73
N LYS A 438 7.13 6.78 -39.45
CA LYS A 438 6.08 7.38 -40.29
C LYS A 438 6.60 7.90 -41.63
N ASP A 439 7.92 7.92 -41.84
CA ASP A 439 8.50 8.50 -43.04
C ASP A 439 9.02 7.46 -44.06
N ASN A 440 9.21 6.18 -43.68
CA ASN A 440 9.91 5.22 -44.55
C ASN A 440 9.31 3.80 -44.67
N ASN A 441 8.14 3.53 -44.11
CA ASN A 441 7.39 2.27 -44.35
C ASN A 441 8.23 0.98 -44.19
N SER A 442 9.14 0.94 -43.20
CA SER A 442 9.96 -0.22 -42.87
C SER A 442 9.62 -0.77 -41.48
N VAL A 443 9.65 -2.10 -41.35
CA VAL A 443 9.38 -2.82 -40.11
C VAL A 443 10.66 -2.77 -39.25
N ILE A 444 10.68 -1.95 -38.19
CA ILE A 444 11.80 -1.93 -37.25
C ILE A 444 11.75 -3.20 -36.40
N VAL A 445 12.60 -4.17 -36.72
CA VAL A 445 12.80 -5.36 -35.89
C VAL A 445 13.65 -4.96 -34.69
N LEU A 446 13.05 -4.85 -33.51
CA LEU A 446 13.80 -4.55 -32.28
C LEU A 446 14.87 -5.63 -32.02
N SER A 447 16.10 -5.15 -31.85
CA SER A 447 17.27 -5.93 -31.48
C SER A 447 17.24 -6.32 -30.00
N ALA A 448 18.12 -7.23 -29.58
CA ALA A 448 18.30 -7.54 -28.16
C ALA A 448 18.66 -6.29 -27.34
N GLU A 449 19.41 -5.37 -27.95
CA GLU A 449 19.83 -4.11 -27.34
C GLU A 449 18.65 -3.17 -27.09
N ASP A 450 17.75 -3.03 -28.05
CA ASP A 450 16.57 -2.15 -27.91
C ASP A 450 15.68 -2.59 -26.74
N TYR A 451 15.50 -3.92 -26.58
CA TYR A 451 14.79 -4.49 -25.44
C TYR A 451 15.52 -4.27 -24.12
N PHE A 452 16.84 -4.38 -24.13
CA PHE A 452 17.67 -4.14 -22.97
C PHE A 452 17.59 -2.67 -22.53
N GLN A 453 17.69 -1.72 -23.46
CA GLN A 453 17.53 -0.28 -23.20
C GLN A 453 16.13 0.07 -22.69
N LYS A 454 15.08 -0.55 -23.25
CA LYS A 454 13.72 -0.42 -22.72
C LYS A 454 13.63 -0.90 -21.28
N GLY A 455 14.22 -2.05 -20.97
CA GLY A 455 14.31 -2.57 -19.61
C GLY A 455 15.05 -1.63 -18.66
N GLN A 456 16.17 -1.04 -19.10
CA GLN A 456 16.95 -0.08 -18.31
C GLN A 456 16.18 1.21 -18.02
N SER A 457 15.42 1.71 -19.00
CA SER A 457 14.54 2.87 -18.81
C SER A 457 13.45 2.59 -17.77
N LEU A 458 12.79 1.43 -17.85
CA LEU A 458 11.80 0.99 -16.87
C LEU A 458 12.42 0.80 -15.47
N PHE A 459 13.60 0.20 -15.41
CA PHE A 459 14.36 0.03 -14.16
C PHE A 459 14.71 1.37 -13.52
N SER A 460 15.17 2.34 -14.31
CA SER A 460 15.52 3.69 -13.84
C SER A 460 14.30 4.44 -13.28
N ASN A 461 13.11 4.14 -13.79
CA ASN A 461 11.83 4.65 -13.27
C ASN A 461 11.28 3.82 -12.09
N SER A 462 12.06 2.89 -11.52
CA SER A 462 11.65 1.96 -10.46
C SER A 462 10.50 1.01 -10.83
N ASN A 463 10.18 0.86 -12.12
CA ASN A 463 9.15 -0.06 -12.62
C ASN A 463 9.74 -1.46 -12.84
N TYR A 464 10.17 -2.09 -11.75
CA TYR A 464 10.91 -3.37 -11.81
C TYR A 464 10.08 -4.53 -12.36
N SER A 465 8.76 -4.55 -12.12
CA SER A 465 7.85 -5.58 -12.65
C SER A 465 7.81 -5.57 -14.17
N ASP A 466 7.79 -4.39 -14.78
CA ASP A 466 7.66 -4.21 -16.23
C ASP A 466 9.01 -4.30 -16.93
N ALA A 467 10.10 -3.99 -16.21
CA ALA A 467 11.46 -4.18 -16.70
C ALA A 467 11.79 -5.66 -16.95
N ILE A 468 11.26 -6.59 -16.14
CA ILE A 468 11.53 -8.03 -16.27
C ILE A 468 11.11 -8.58 -17.65
N PRO A 469 9.87 -8.38 -18.14
CA PRO A 469 9.46 -8.79 -19.49
C PRO A 469 10.30 -8.19 -20.63
N ALA A 470 10.79 -6.96 -20.45
CA ALA A 470 11.68 -6.33 -21.43
C ALA A 470 13.03 -7.04 -21.49
N TYR A 471 13.64 -7.35 -20.34
CA TYR A 471 14.86 -8.14 -20.27
C TYR A 471 14.65 -9.59 -20.74
N ASP A 472 13.50 -10.20 -20.47
CA ASP A 472 13.14 -11.51 -21.02
C ASP A 472 13.17 -11.51 -22.55
N SER A 473 12.67 -10.44 -23.16
CA SER A 473 12.68 -10.26 -24.61
C SER A 473 14.10 -10.08 -25.16
N ALA A 474 14.96 -9.33 -24.44
CA ALA A 474 16.38 -9.19 -24.77
C ALA A 474 17.12 -10.54 -24.71
N ILE A 475 16.91 -11.30 -23.64
CA ILE A 475 17.50 -12.64 -23.45
C ILE A 475 16.97 -13.62 -24.50
N LYS A 476 15.69 -13.55 -24.88
CA LYS A 476 15.14 -14.39 -25.94
C LYS A 476 15.80 -14.13 -27.30
N LYS A 477 16.18 -12.89 -27.58
CA LYS A 477 16.90 -12.51 -28.81
C LYS A 477 18.38 -12.84 -28.76
N ASN A 478 19.01 -12.69 -27.60
CA ASN A 478 20.38 -13.10 -27.35
C ASN A 478 20.44 -13.94 -26.06
N PRO A 479 20.39 -15.29 -26.16
CA PRO A 479 20.37 -16.18 -25.01
C PRO A 479 21.60 -16.12 -24.10
N ASN A 480 22.70 -15.52 -24.59
CA ASN A 480 23.95 -15.37 -23.86
C ASN A 480 24.16 -13.91 -23.39
N TYR A 481 23.11 -13.08 -23.39
CA TYR A 481 23.22 -11.67 -23.03
C TYR A 481 23.41 -11.49 -21.52
N ALA A 482 24.67 -11.51 -21.08
CA ALA A 482 25.03 -11.52 -19.67
C ALA A 482 24.53 -10.27 -18.92
N ASP A 483 24.61 -9.07 -19.51
CA ASP A 483 24.11 -7.84 -18.89
C ASP A 483 22.59 -7.84 -18.72
N ALA A 484 21.84 -8.42 -19.66
CA ALA A 484 20.39 -8.58 -19.52
C ALA A 484 20.02 -9.53 -18.37
N PHE A 485 20.80 -10.60 -18.13
CA PHE A 485 20.64 -11.43 -16.94
C PHE A 485 20.96 -10.67 -15.65
N LEU A 486 22.06 -9.90 -15.62
CA LEU A 486 22.40 -9.06 -14.46
C LEU A 486 21.26 -8.07 -14.16
N ALA A 487 20.77 -7.37 -15.17
CA ALA A 487 19.72 -6.35 -15.00
C ALA A 487 18.37 -6.97 -14.61
N ARG A 488 17.99 -8.12 -15.18
CA ARG A 488 16.79 -8.86 -14.76
C ARG A 488 16.91 -9.36 -13.32
N GLY A 489 18.08 -9.87 -12.94
CA GLY A 489 18.38 -10.26 -11.56
C GLY A 489 18.25 -9.08 -10.60
N ALA A 490 18.74 -7.90 -10.99
CA ALA A 490 18.59 -6.67 -10.20
C ALA A 490 17.12 -6.27 -10.04
N SER A 491 16.30 -6.33 -11.09
CA SER A 491 14.86 -6.09 -10.98
C SER A 491 14.18 -7.06 -10.02
N LYS A 492 14.50 -8.35 -10.10
CA LYS A 492 13.97 -9.38 -9.19
C LYS A 492 14.39 -9.15 -7.75
N ALA A 493 15.64 -8.76 -7.51
CA ALA A 493 16.13 -8.44 -6.17
C ALA A 493 15.41 -7.23 -5.58
N ASN A 494 15.12 -6.20 -6.38
CA ASN A 494 14.32 -5.04 -5.93
C ASN A 494 12.87 -5.41 -5.59
N LEU A 495 12.31 -6.45 -6.22
CA LEU A 495 11.01 -7.02 -5.87
C LEU A 495 11.07 -8.02 -4.69
N GLY A 496 12.25 -8.26 -4.12
CA GLY A 496 12.47 -9.20 -3.01
C GLY A 496 12.60 -10.68 -3.42
N HIS A 497 12.64 -10.98 -4.72
CA HIS A 497 12.80 -12.35 -5.24
C HIS A 497 14.30 -12.73 -5.31
N TYR A 498 14.95 -12.82 -4.14
CA TYR A 498 16.41 -12.97 -4.05
C TYR A 498 16.93 -14.31 -4.60
N ASN A 499 16.20 -15.41 -4.43
CA ASN A 499 16.57 -16.71 -5.01
C ASN A 499 16.60 -16.65 -6.55
N ASP A 500 15.56 -16.07 -7.16
CA ASP A 500 15.48 -15.91 -8.62
C ASP A 500 16.52 -14.94 -9.16
N ALA A 501 16.84 -13.89 -8.38
CA ALA A 501 17.90 -12.95 -8.70
C ALA A 501 19.27 -13.65 -8.74
N ILE A 502 19.58 -14.49 -7.74
CA ILE A 502 20.83 -15.28 -7.68
C ILE A 502 20.94 -16.20 -8.90
N ILE A 503 19.86 -16.86 -9.31
CA ILE A 503 19.86 -17.72 -10.50
C ILE A 503 20.28 -16.92 -11.74
N ASP A 504 19.76 -15.70 -11.90
CA ASP A 504 20.10 -14.84 -13.03
C ASP A 504 21.53 -14.29 -12.95
N TYR A 505 21.99 -13.90 -11.76
CA TYR A 505 23.38 -13.48 -11.56
C TYR A 505 24.37 -14.61 -11.86
N LEU A 506 24.08 -15.84 -11.44
CA LEU A 506 24.92 -17.00 -11.75
C LEU A 506 24.91 -17.32 -13.25
N LYS A 507 23.79 -17.06 -13.96
CA LYS A 507 23.76 -17.13 -15.44
C LYS A 507 24.59 -16.03 -16.09
N ALA A 508 24.48 -14.79 -15.62
CA ALA A 508 25.32 -13.68 -16.10
C ALA A 508 26.81 -14.02 -15.93
N GLN A 509 27.19 -14.56 -14.76
CA GLN A 509 28.54 -15.05 -14.50
C GLN A 509 28.95 -16.17 -15.47
N LYS A 510 28.08 -17.15 -15.70
CA LYS A 510 28.32 -18.27 -16.64
C LYS A 510 28.55 -17.77 -18.06
N PHE A 511 27.88 -16.70 -18.47
CA PHE A 511 28.05 -16.07 -19.78
C PHE A 511 29.21 -15.07 -19.85
N GLY A 512 30.09 -15.06 -18.84
CA GLY A 512 31.36 -14.32 -18.88
C GLY A 512 31.35 -12.97 -18.19
N LEU A 513 30.22 -12.54 -17.61
CA LEU A 513 30.19 -11.29 -16.85
C LEU A 513 30.97 -11.47 -15.53
N ASN A 514 32.06 -10.73 -15.38
CA ASN A 514 32.91 -10.76 -14.20
C ASN A 514 33.17 -9.33 -13.73
N SER A 515 32.14 -8.70 -13.14
CA SER A 515 32.17 -7.31 -12.68
C SER A 515 31.97 -7.21 -11.17
N SER A 516 32.52 -6.15 -10.56
CA SER A 516 32.32 -5.89 -9.13
C SER A 516 30.84 -5.74 -8.77
N ILE A 517 30.05 -5.10 -9.65
CA ILE A 517 28.59 -4.92 -9.50
C ILE A 517 27.87 -6.26 -9.37
N LEU A 518 28.18 -7.23 -10.25
CA LEU A 518 27.60 -8.56 -10.21
C LEU A 518 27.84 -9.26 -8.86
N PHE A 519 29.08 -9.24 -8.37
CA PHE A 519 29.41 -9.88 -7.09
C PHE A 519 28.87 -9.11 -5.90
N SER A 520 28.76 -7.78 -5.96
CA SER A 520 28.06 -7.02 -4.92
C SER A 520 26.56 -7.35 -4.88
N ASN A 521 25.92 -7.60 -6.02
CA ASN A 521 24.51 -7.97 -6.10
C ASN A 521 24.26 -9.42 -5.61
N LEU A 522 25.17 -10.35 -5.95
CA LEU A 522 25.20 -11.69 -5.35
C LEU A 522 25.39 -11.61 -3.83
N GLY A 523 26.34 -10.79 -3.37
CA GLY A 523 26.58 -10.54 -1.96
C GLY A 523 25.34 -10.05 -1.23
N PHE A 524 24.70 -9.01 -1.77
CA PHE A 524 23.44 -8.46 -1.26
C PHE A 524 22.32 -9.50 -1.20
N SER A 525 22.09 -10.25 -2.29
CA SER A 525 20.99 -11.23 -2.33
C SER A 525 21.22 -12.39 -1.36
N ASN A 526 22.47 -12.84 -1.19
CA ASN A 526 22.82 -13.84 -0.18
C ASN A 526 22.71 -13.30 1.25
N TYR A 527 23.05 -12.03 1.47
CA TYR A 527 22.85 -11.35 2.75
C TYR A 527 21.37 -11.30 3.12
N GLN A 528 20.49 -10.96 2.17
CA GLN A 528 19.03 -10.95 2.37
C GLN A 528 18.47 -12.34 2.68
N LEU A 529 19.04 -13.40 2.09
CA LEU A 529 18.72 -14.79 2.39
C LEU A 529 19.41 -15.34 3.66
N LYS A 530 20.08 -14.48 4.44
CA LYS A 530 20.83 -14.84 5.66
C LYS A 530 21.97 -15.84 5.45
N GLN A 531 22.48 -15.97 4.22
CA GLN A 531 23.67 -16.76 3.89
C GLN A 531 24.93 -15.89 4.07
N ILE A 532 25.23 -15.54 5.31
CA ILE A 532 26.22 -14.50 5.66
C ILE A 532 27.64 -14.84 5.16
N ASP A 533 28.06 -16.10 5.25
CA ASP A 533 29.40 -16.51 4.80
C ASP A 533 29.53 -16.43 3.28
N THR A 534 28.51 -16.90 2.55
CA THR A 534 28.42 -16.78 1.09
C THR A 534 28.38 -15.32 0.65
N ALA A 535 27.61 -14.49 1.36
CA ALA A 535 27.53 -13.06 1.13
C ALA A 535 28.91 -12.40 1.26
N ASN A 536 29.61 -12.63 2.38
CA ASN A 536 30.96 -12.11 2.59
C ASN A 536 31.94 -12.54 1.50
N LYS A 537 31.90 -13.82 1.08
CA LYS A 537 32.76 -14.32 0.01
C LYS A 537 32.54 -13.55 -1.31
N TYR A 538 31.28 -13.30 -1.69
CA TYR A 538 30.98 -12.53 -2.89
C TYR A 538 31.33 -11.05 -2.74
N LEU A 539 31.08 -10.44 -1.58
CA LEU A 539 31.43 -9.04 -1.32
C LEU A 539 32.95 -8.82 -1.34
N GLN A 540 33.73 -9.73 -0.76
CA GLN A 540 35.20 -9.71 -0.86
C GLN A 540 35.66 -9.85 -2.32
N LYS A 541 35.02 -10.74 -3.10
CA LYS A 541 35.30 -10.84 -4.53
C LYS A 541 34.97 -9.54 -5.28
N ALA A 542 33.86 -8.89 -4.95
CA ALA A 542 33.53 -7.58 -5.52
C ALA A 542 34.64 -6.55 -5.26
N LEU A 543 35.12 -6.48 -4.02
CA LEU A 543 36.22 -5.57 -3.62
C LEU A 543 37.58 -5.95 -4.25
N SER A 544 37.81 -7.23 -4.56
CA SER A 544 39.01 -7.65 -5.28
C SER A 544 39.02 -7.23 -6.75
N LEU A 545 37.84 -7.03 -7.35
CA LEU A 545 37.69 -6.57 -8.73
C LEU A 545 37.65 -5.04 -8.81
N ASP A 546 37.06 -4.39 -7.80
CA ASP A 546 37.00 -2.95 -7.67
C ASP A 546 37.01 -2.56 -6.18
N SER A 547 38.14 -2.06 -5.71
CA SER A 547 38.33 -1.64 -4.32
C SER A 547 37.56 -0.39 -3.94
N THR A 548 36.90 0.27 -4.89
CA THR A 548 36.09 1.48 -4.71
C THR A 548 34.58 1.22 -4.68
N ASN A 549 34.15 -0.06 -4.80
CA ASN A 549 32.73 -0.41 -4.79
C ASN A 549 32.07 -0.08 -3.43
N ALA A 550 31.39 1.07 -3.39
CA ALA A 550 30.69 1.56 -2.20
C ALA A 550 29.60 0.61 -1.69
N ASN A 551 28.86 -0.07 -2.58
CA ASN A 551 27.82 -1.01 -2.20
C ASN A 551 28.42 -2.23 -1.49
N ALA A 552 29.58 -2.71 -1.93
CA ALA A 552 30.25 -3.81 -1.27
C ALA A 552 30.64 -3.46 0.18
N TYR A 553 31.24 -2.28 0.40
CA TYR A 553 31.52 -1.78 1.76
C TYR A 553 30.24 -1.60 2.59
N ARG A 554 29.17 -1.06 1.99
CA ARG A 554 27.87 -0.89 2.64
C ARG A 554 27.34 -2.24 3.15
N TRP A 555 27.32 -3.28 2.32
CA TRP A 555 26.82 -4.60 2.73
C TRP A 555 27.73 -5.32 3.73
N ILE A 556 29.06 -5.14 3.66
CA ILE A 556 29.96 -5.65 4.69
C ILE A 556 29.69 -4.93 6.02
N GLY A 557 29.45 -3.62 5.98
CA GLY A 557 29.04 -2.84 7.14
C GLY A 557 27.73 -3.35 7.75
N ASP A 558 26.72 -3.67 6.92
CA ASP A 558 25.46 -4.27 7.38
C ASP A 558 25.69 -5.64 8.06
N ILE A 559 26.56 -6.46 7.48
CA ILE A 559 26.94 -7.75 8.09
C ILE A 559 27.61 -7.56 9.45
N LYS A 560 28.48 -6.56 9.60
CA LYS A 560 29.14 -6.24 10.88
C LYS A 560 28.15 -5.68 11.89
N TYR A 561 27.26 -4.80 11.45
CA TYR A 561 26.19 -4.22 12.26
C TYR A 561 25.27 -5.32 12.81
N ASP A 562 24.84 -6.26 11.97
CA ASP A 562 24.04 -7.43 12.38
C ASP A 562 24.75 -8.33 13.40
N LYS A 563 26.10 -8.35 13.37
CA LYS A 563 26.94 -9.04 14.36
C LYS A 563 27.18 -8.21 15.64
N ASN A 564 26.53 -7.06 15.78
CA ASN A 564 26.75 -6.05 16.83
C ASN A 564 28.17 -5.45 16.86
N ASP A 565 28.97 -5.63 15.81
CA ASP A 565 30.24 -4.91 15.63
C ASP A 565 29.96 -3.51 15.06
N ASN A 566 29.38 -2.65 15.90
CA ASN A 566 28.96 -1.31 15.49
C ASN A 566 30.15 -0.41 15.12
N LYS A 567 31.32 -0.63 15.74
CA LYS A 567 32.56 0.09 15.41
C LYS A 567 33.04 -0.30 14.03
N GLY A 568 33.19 -1.61 13.77
CA GLY A 568 33.58 -2.09 12.45
C GLY A 568 32.55 -1.75 11.37
N ALA A 569 31.25 -1.72 11.69
CA ALA A 569 30.21 -1.27 10.78
C ALA A 569 30.39 0.21 10.40
N ALA A 570 30.61 1.09 11.38
CA ALA A 570 30.84 2.52 11.14
C ALA A 570 32.09 2.78 10.27
N ASP A 571 33.13 1.97 10.45
CA ASP A 571 34.36 2.04 9.63
C ASP A 571 34.08 1.65 8.16
N GLU A 572 33.33 0.56 7.92
CA GLU A 572 32.97 0.16 6.54
C GLU A 572 31.98 1.14 5.90
N TYR A 573 31.00 1.66 6.65
CA TYR A 573 30.12 2.70 6.14
C TYR A 573 30.86 3.99 5.81
N THR A 574 31.90 4.33 6.56
CA THR A 574 32.77 5.47 6.23
C THR A 574 33.48 5.26 4.90
N LYS A 575 33.98 4.06 4.62
CA LYS A 575 34.53 3.74 3.29
C LYS A 575 33.45 3.83 2.21
N ALA A 576 32.25 3.30 2.46
CA ALA A 576 31.13 3.39 1.52
C ALA A 576 30.77 4.86 1.20
N ILE A 577 30.73 5.74 2.21
CA ILE A 577 30.45 7.17 2.06
C ILE A 577 31.57 7.88 1.28
N ASN A 578 32.83 7.55 1.53
CA ASN A 578 33.97 8.14 0.81
C ASN A 578 33.93 7.85 -0.69
N TYR A 579 33.43 6.68 -1.09
CA TYR A 579 33.30 6.31 -2.50
C TYR A 579 31.94 6.72 -3.10
N ASN A 580 30.86 6.67 -2.33
CA ASN A 580 29.53 7.12 -2.73
C ASN A 580 28.70 7.56 -1.51
N GLY A 581 28.70 8.87 -1.23
CA GLY A 581 27.94 9.47 -0.14
C GLY A 581 26.46 9.68 -0.48
N ASN A 582 25.64 8.64 -0.34
CA ASN A 582 24.18 8.73 -0.49
C ASN A 582 23.44 8.71 0.86
N ALA A 583 22.15 9.08 0.85
CA ALA A 583 21.33 9.17 2.05
C ALA A 583 21.34 7.88 2.89
N SER A 584 21.22 6.72 2.25
CA SER A 584 21.20 5.41 2.92
C SER A 584 22.52 5.07 3.61
N ASN A 585 23.66 5.46 3.03
CA ASN A 585 24.98 5.22 3.62
C ASN A 585 25.23 6.09 4.85
N TYR A 586 24.86 7.38 4.78
CA TYR A 586 24.90 8.29 5.94
C TYR A 586 23.99 7.78 7.06
N PHE A 587 22.73 7.47 6.74
CA PHE A 587 21.77 6.97 7.72
C PHE A 587 22.27 5.70 8.43
N ALA A 588 22.82 4.74 7.69
CA ALA A 588 23.34 3.51 8.28
C ALA A 588 24.53 3.74 9.21
N ARG A 589 25.42 4.69 8.89
CA ARG A 589 26.49 5.09 9.80
C ARG A 589 25.95 5.82 11.02
N GLY A 590 24.92 6.64 10.85
CA GLY A 590 24.18 7.26 11.95
C GLY A 590 23.63 6.23 12.93
N LEU A 591 23.01 5.14 12.42
CA LEU A 591 22.57 4.02 13.25
C LEU A 591 23.74 3.35 13.99
N ALA A 592 24.85 3.06 13.30
CA ALA A 592 26.02 2.49 13.97
C ALA A 592 26.54 3.41 15.10
N PHE A 593 26.57 4.73 14.89
CA PHE A 593 26.94 5.69 15.94
C PHE A 593 25.94 5.76 17.08
N TYR A 594 24.64 5.62 16.81
CA TYR A 594 23.61 5.55 17.84
C TYR A 594 23.87 4.38 18.80
N TYR A 595 24.16 3.18 18.29
CA TYR A 595 24.48 2.02 19.13
C TYR A 595 25.84 2.12 19.82
N LEU A 596 26.78 2.90 19.28
CA LEU A 596 28.01 3.30 19.97
C LEU A 596 27.78 4.40 21.02
N LYS A 597 26.53 4.85 21.23
CA LYS A 597 26.13 5.96 22.10
C LYS A 597 26.79 7.30 21.74
N ASN A 598 27.25 7.44 20.50
CA ASN A 598 27.76 8.70 19.96
C ASN A 598 26.60 9.46 19.28
N TYR A 599 25.66 9.92 20.10
CA TYR A 599 24.41 10.51 19.63
C TYR A 599 24.61 11.78 18.80
N VAL A 600 25.65 12.57 19.09
CA VAL A 600 25.99 13.78 18.31
C VAL A 600 26.37 13.42 16.87
N LYS A 601 27.25 12.44 16.68
CA LYS A 601 27.61 11.99 15.32
C LYS A 601 26.44 11.30 14.62
N ALA A 602 25.62 10.56 15.36
CA ALA A 602 24.42 9.93 14.82
C ALA A 602 23.44 10.98 14.27
N ILE A 603 23.18 12.05 15.01
CA ILE A 603 22.33 13.17 14.55
C ILE A 603 22.94 13.83 13.30
N GLN A 604 24.24 14.11 13.28
CA GLN A 604 24.90 14.70 12.11
C GLN A 604 24.75 13.86 10.83
N ASP A 605 24.93 12.54 10.95
CA ASP A 605 24.76 11.63 9.81
C ASP A 605 23.29 11.51 9.39
N MET A 606 22.35 11.51 10.34
CA MET A 606 20.92 11.51 10.05
C MET A 606 20.44 12.83 9.43
N ASP A 607 21.00 13.97 9.85
CA ASP A 607 20.78 15.28 9.23
C ASP A 607 21.20 15.26 7.75
N LYS A 608 22.39 14.69 7.48
CA LYS A 608 22.87 14.57 6.10
C LYS A 608 22.00 13.62 5.26
N ALA A 609 21.51 12.52 5.86
CA ALA A 609 20.58 11.63 5.19
C ALA A 609 19.25 12.33 4.83
N ILE A 610 18.72 13.16 5.74
CA ILE A 610 17.51 13.96 5.52
C ILE A 610 17.73 15.04 4.44
N GLU A 611 18.89 15.71 4.44
CA GLU A 611 19.25 16.68 3.40
C GLU A 611 19.25 16.04 2.00
N LEU A 612 19.80 14.83 1.89
CA LEU A 612 19.90 14.10 0.63
C LEU A 612 18.57 13.46 0.19
N ASN A 613 17.72 13.05 1.12
CA ASN A 613 16.39 12.50 0.83
C ASN A 613 15.37 12.83 1.94
N PRO A 614 14.64 13.96 1.81
CA PRO A 614 13.73 14.46 2.86
C PRO A 614 12.37 13.75 2.92
N ASN A 615 12.11 12.77 2.05
CA ASN A 615 10.80 12.10 1.99
C ASN A 615 10.75 10.79 2.77
N VAL A 616 11.87 10.35 3.34
CA VAL A 616 11.94 9.11 4.12
C VAL A 616 11.59 9.39 5.58
N GLY A 617 10.37 9.06 6.00
CA GLY A 617 9.90 9.28 7.37
C GLY A 617 10.75 8.58 8.46
N GLN A 618 11.40 7.46 8.12
CA GLN A 618 12.29 6.74 9.03
C GLN A 618 13.45 7.61 9.52
N TYR A 619 14.05 8.43 8.66
CA TYR A 619 15.20 9.25 9.04
C TYR A 619 14.84 10.25 10.13
N TYR A 620 13.64 10.83 10.06
CA TYR A 620 13.12 11.70 11.11
C TYR A 620 12.85 10.91 12.39
N TYR A 621 12.21 9.73 12.29
CA TYR A 621 11.93 8.92 13.47
C TYR A 621 13.20 8.57 14.26
N ASP A 622 14.21 8.02 13.60
CA ASP A 622 15.44 7.58 14.26
C ASP A 622 16.30 8.77 14.72
N ARG A 623 16.22 9.93 14.04
CA ARG A 623 16.81 11.18 14.55
C ARG A 623 16.09 11.67 15.80
N GLY A 624 14.76 11.53 15.84
CA GLY A 624 13.95 11.86 17.01
C GLY A 624 14.32 11.00 18.22
N ASP A 625 14.49 9.69 18.03
CA ASP A 625 14.97 8.77 19.06
C ASP A 625 16.37 9.13 19.53
N THR A 626 17.24 9.51 18.60
CA THR A 626 18.60 9.95 18.92
C THR A 626 18.62 11.26 19.72
N LYS A 627 17.72 12.20 19.40
CA LYS A 627 17.54 13.47 20.13
C LYS A 627 16.99 13.25 21.53
N GLU A 628 16.07 12.30 21.71
CA GLU A 628 15.60 11.90 23.03
C GLU A 628 16.76 11.42 23.93
N MET A 629 17.73 10.68 23.37
CA MET A 629 18.90 10.21 24.14
C MET A 629 19.81 11.33 24.64
N ILE A 630 19.75 12.52 24.04
CA ILE A 630 20.47 13.72 24.52
C ILE A 630 19.57 14.70 25.27
N ASN A 631 18.36 14.28 25.66
CA ASN A 631 17.32 15.07 26.32
C ASN A 631 16.78 16.25 25.49
N ASP A 632 16.97 16.25 24.17
CA ASP A 632 16.30 17.17 23.24
C ASP A 632 14.89 16.65 22.94
N ASN A 633 14.01 16.75 23.94
CA ASN A 633 12.64 16.25 23.85
C ASN A 633 11.82 17.03 22.81
N ASP A 634 12.05 18.33 22.66
CA ASP A 634 11.32 19.18 21.71
C ASP A 634 11.70 18.82 20.26
N GLY A 635 13.01 18.66 20.00
CA GLY A 635 13.51 18.20 18.71
C GLY A 635 13.05 16.78 18.38
N ALA A 636 13.01 15.89 19.37
CA ALA A 636 12.46 14.54 19.22
C ALA A 636 10.97 14.57 18.84
N CYS A 637 10.19 15.38 19.55
CA CYS A 637 8.76 15.54 19.32
C CYS A 637 8.44 16.08 17.92
N ASN A 638 9.20 17.06 17.45
CA ASN A 638 9.04 17.60 16.11
C ASN A 638 9.35 16.55 15.03
N ASP A 639 10.43 15.81 15.22
CA ASP A 639 10.86 14.77 14.27
C ASP A 639 9.87 13.61 14.19
N TRP A 640 9.33 13.16 15.32
CA TRP A 640 8.27 12.14 15.34
C TRP A 640 6.98 12.60 14.65
N LYS A 641 6.60 13.88 14.78
CA LYS A 641 5.46 14.45 14.04
C LYS A 641 5.73 14.45 12.53
N ILE A 642 6.92 14.87 12.10
CA ILE A 642 7.31 14.87 10.69
C ILE A 642 7.33 13.43 10.15
N ALA A 643 7.89 12.49 10.91
CA ALA A 643 7.90 11.07 10.55
C ALA A 643 6.49 10.53 10.27
N LYS A 644 5.52 10.84 11.16
CA LYS A 644 4.10 10.46 10.99
C LYS A 644 3.48 11.07 9.73
N VAL A 645 3.74 12.35 9.45
CA VAL A 645 3.29 13.03 8.21
C VAL A 645 3.90 12.39 6.97
N LYS A 646 5.16 11.92 7.05
CA LYS A 646 5.86 11.21 5.96
C LYS A 646 5.47 9.73 5.84
N GLY A 647 4.40 9.29 6.51
CA GLY A 647 3.87 7.93 6.40
C GLY A 647 4.63 6.87 7.21
N TYR A 648 5.50 7.28 8.15
CA TYR A 648 6.16 6.36 9.07
C TYR A 648 5.25 6.09 10.28
N ASP A 649 5.18 4.83 10.71
CA ASP A 649 4.40 4.45 11.89
C ASP A 649 5.12 4.89 13.16
N VAL A 650 4.57 5.89 13.83
CA VAL A 650 5.11 6.45 15.07
C VAL A 650 4.16 6.07 16.21
N PRO A 651 4.64 5.35 17.24
CA PRO A 651 3.80 4.95 18.36
C PRO A 651 3.09 6.15 18.99
N ASP A 652 1.80 6.01 19.25
CA ASP A 652 0.99 7.11 19.77
C ASP A 652 1.52 7.64 21.10
N TYR A 653 2.15 6.81 21.95
CA TYR A 653 2.77 7.33 23.18
C TYR A 653 3.90 8.34 22.92
N LYS A 654 4.66 8.20 21.83
CA LYS A 654 5.70 9.17 21.44
C LYS A 654 5.04 10.47 20.98
N VAL A 655 3.99 10.38 20.18
CA VAL A 655 3.21 11.54 19.71
C VAL A 655 2.43 12.22 20.84
N ASN A 656 1.92 11.45 21.79
CA ASN A 656 1.17 11.93 22.95
C ASN A 656 2.11 12.53 24.01
N LYS A 657 3.34 12.04 24.13
CA LYS A 657 4.41 12.73 24.86
C LYS A 657 4.69 14.12 24.28
N CYS A 658 4.36 14.35 23.00
CA CYS A 658 4.41 15.66 22.36
C CYS A 658 3.19 16.58 22.63
N THR A 659 2.22 16.18 23.48
CA THR A 659 1.14 17.07 23.92
C THR A 659 1.58 17.82 25.17
N PRO A 660 1.62 19.16 25.15
CA PRO A 660 1.86 19.94 26.35
C PRO A 660 0.75 19.61 27.35
N GLN A 661 1.09 19.33 28.61
CA GLN A 661 0.07 19.21 29.65
C GLN A 661 -0.67 20.55 29.76
N ILE A 662 -1.95 20.56 29.42
CA ILE A 662 -2.83 21.71 29.65
C ILE A 662 -3.07 21.74 31.15
N ILE A 663 -2.36 22.63 31.84
CA ILE A 663 -2.59 22.89 33.26
C ILE A 663 -3.60 24.03 33.34
N SER A 664 -4.69 23.85 34.09
CA SER A 664 -5.56 24.98 34.44
C SER A 664 -4.76 25.94 35.32
N VAL A 665 -4.37 27.09 34.78
CA VAL A 665 -3.61 28.10 35.51
C VAL A 665 -4.57 29.14 36.09
N PRO A 666 -4.58 29.36 37.41
CA PRO A 666 -5.41 30.41 38.01
C PRO A 666 -4.87 31.79 37.61
N ASP A 667 -5.73 32.80 37.67
CA ASP A 667 -5.32 34.19 37.48
C ASP A 667 -4.25 34.56 38.52
N GLY A 668 -3.12 35.07 38.04
CA GLY A 668 -2.00 35.30 38.96
C GLY A 668 -0.68 35.67 38.31
N GLU A 669 0.23 36.15 39.16
CA GLU A 669 1.64 36.31 38.83
C GLU A 669 2.31 34.93 38.67
N ILE A 670 2.99 34.72 37.54
CA ILE A 670 3.58 33.44 37.14
C ILE A 670 5.01 33.30 37.72
N ALA A 671 5.12 32.85 38.98
CA ALA A 671 6.41 32.72 39.66
C ALA A 671 7.25 31.54 39.12
N GLY A 672 8.57 31.71 39.01
CA GLY A 672 9.51 30.62 38.69
C GLY A 672 10.02 30.56 37.24
N CYS A 673 9.60 31.49 36.39
CA CYS A 673 9.97 31.58 34.98
C CYS A 673 11.13 32.58 34.78
N ASN A 674 12.28 32.17 34.24
CA ASN A 674 13.46 33.03 33.91
C ASN A 674 14.10 33.80 35.09
N GLY A 675 13.97 33.35 36.34
CA GLY A 675 14.59 34.03 37.48
C GLY A 675 14.06 35.46 37.75
N ILE A 676 12.87 35.79 37.23
CA ILE A 676 12.23 37.09 37.46
C ILE A 676 11.91 37.23 38.96
N ARG A 677 12.66 38.08 39.65
CA ARG A 677 12.36 38.49 41.04
C ARG A 677 11.37 39.63 41.02
N TYR A 678 10.12 39.36 41.38
CA TYR A 678 9.10 40.39 41.50
C TYR A 678 9.51 41.44 42.53
N ARG A 679 9.50 42.70 42.10
CA ARG A 679 9.86 43.85 42.93
C ARG A 679 8.59 44.53 43.43
N TYR A 680 8.26 44.40 44.70
CA TYR A 680 7.12 45.11 45.31
C TYR A 680 7.62 46.29 46.12
N ASN A 681 6.91 47.41 46.06
CA ASN A 681 7.03 48.43 47.09
C ASN A 681 5.78 48.35 47.99
N ARG A 682 5.94 47.71 49.16
CA ARG A 682 4.83 47.47 50.10
C ARG A 682 4.27 48.75 50.74
N GLU A 683 5.01 49.85 50.66
CA GLU A 683 4.60 51.15 51.18
C GLU A 683 3.70 51.92 50.20
N LEU A 684 3.65 51.49 48.93
CA LEU A 684 2.81 52.11 47.89
C LEU A 684 1.50 51.34 47.71
N ASN A 685 0.38 52.05 47.83
CA ASN A 685 -0.96 51.53 47.53
C ASN A 685 -1.39 51.93 46.11
N ASN A 686 -0.65 51.49 45.10
CA ASN A 686 -1.03 51.59 43.69
C ASN A 686 -1.39 50.24 43.08
N ARG A 687 -2.04 50.30 41.92
CA ARG A 687 -2.36 49.11 41.12
C ARG A 687 -2.39 49.33 39.61
N LEU A 688 -2.23 48.22 38.89
CA LEU A 688 -2.67 48.05 37.51
C LEU A 688 -3.84 47.07 37.50
N LEU A 689 -5.04 47.55 37.17
CA LEU A 689 -6.24 46.71 37.04
C LEU A 689 -6.41 46.25 35.60
N ILE A 690 -6.40 44.95 35.34
CA ILE A 690 -6.50 44.38 33.98
C ILE A 690 -7.78 43.56 33.89
N THR A 691 -8.68 43.94 32.98
CA THR A 691 -9.94 43.22 32.71
C THR A 691 -9.88 42.56 31.34
N VAL A 692 -10.12 41.26 31.29
CA VAL A 692 -10.03 40.44 30.07
C VAL A 692 -11.42 40.00 29.62
N GLY A 693 -11.71 40.18 28.32
CA GLY A 693 -12.95 39.75 27.67
C GLY A 693 -13.08 38.23 27.50
N GLY A 694 -14.17 37.79 26.85
CA GLY A 694 -14.54 36.37 26.80
C GLY A 694 -13.87 35.50 25.74
N ASN A 695 -13.03 36.10 24.89
CA ASN A 695 -12.61 35.47 23.64
C ASN A 695 -11.22 34.82 23.69
N ALA A 696 -10.33 35.25 24.57
CA ALA A 696 -9.00 34.66 24.72
C ALA A 696 -8.47 34.85 26.15
N CYS A 697 -7.57 33.97 26.59
CA CYS A 697 -6.77 34.21 27.79
C CYS A 697 -5.60 35.14 27.46
N VAL A 698 -5.04 35.78 28.47
CA VAL A 698 -4.01 36.82 28.28
C VAL A 698 -2.84 36.63 29.23
N ALA A 699 -1.64 36.85 28.72
CA ALA A 699 -0.43 36.98 29.52
C ALA A 699 0.18 38.37 29.36
N VAL A 700 0.41 39.08 30.47
CA VAL A 700 0.87 40.47 30.48
C VAL A 700 2.21 40.59 31.19
N LYS A 701 3.21 41.14 30.51
CA LYS A 701 4.50 41.53 31.08
C LYS A 701 4.55 43.04 31.31
N LEU A 702 4.92 43.46 32.52
CA LEU A 702 5.20 44.84 32.86
C LEU A 702 6.72 45.07 32.79
N ILE A 703 7.17 45.84 31.81
CA ILE A 703 8.59 46.05 31.50
C ILE A 703 9.01 47.44 31.95
N ASN A 704 10.12 47.52 32.70
CA ASN A 704 10.72 48.81 33.05
C ASN A 704 11.26 49.49 31.78
N PHE A 705 10.86 50.73 31.54
CA PHE A 705 11.17 51.48 30.32
C PHE A 705 12.68 51.70 30.13
N ILE A 706 13.44 51.87 31.21
CA ILE A 706 14.87 52.17 31.17
C ILE A 706 15.69 50.89 31.06
N THR A 707 15.44 49.92 31.95
CA THR A 707 16.28 48.72 32.03
C THR A 707 15.88 47.64 31.03
N ASN A 708 14.73 47.79 30.38
CA ASN A 708 14.08 46.77 29.55
C ASN A 708 13.95 45.41 30.25
N LYS A 709 13.73 45.43 31.58
CA LYS A 709 13.57 44.21 32.39
C LYS A 709 12.13 44.04 32.79
N CYS A 710 11.64 42.80 32.66
CA CYS A 710 10.33 42.41 33.18
C CYS A 710 10.33 42.47 34.71
N ILE A 711 9.41 43.25 35.28
CA ILE A 711 9.23 43.35 36.74
C ILE A 711 7.99 42.60 37.24
N ARG A 712 7.03 42.30 36.37
CA ARG A 712 5.83 41.48 36.63
C ARG A 712 5.43 40.72 35.40
N TYR A 713 5.01 39.47 35.59
CA TYR A 713 4.47 38.64 34.53
C TYR A 713 3.22 37.92 35.05
N VAL A 714 2.08 38.18 34.43
CA VAL A 714 0.76 37.75 34.91
C VAL A 714 0.05 36.97 33.85
N PHE A 715 -0.59 35.86 34.25
CA PHE A 715 -1.58 35.15 33.45
C PHE A 715 -2.99 35.50 33.94
N ILE A 716 -3.92 35.71 33.01
CA ILE A 716 -5.32 36.05 33.30
C ILE A 716 -6.22 35.27 32.34
N ASN A 717 -7.17 34.53 32.89
CA ASN A 717 -8.17 33.79 32.12
C ASN A 717 -9.16 34.73 31.44
N LYS A 718 -9.81 34.23 30.39
CA LYS A 718 -10.94 34.91 29.74
C LYS A 718 -12.06 35.21 30.75
N ASN A 719 -12.80 36.30 30.53
CA ASN A 719 -13.86 36.80 31.42
C ASN A 719 -13.41 37.10 32.87
N SER A 720 -12.12 37.35 33.08
CA SER A 720 -11.58 37.58 34.42
C SER A 720 -10.92 38.94 34.57
N THR A 721 -10.74 39.39 35.81
CA THR A 721 -10.09 40.65 36.13
C THR A 721 -9.03 40.44 37.20
N TYR A 722 -7.81 40.88 36.93
CA TYR A 722 -6.68 40.77 37.86
C TYR A 722 -6.08 42.13 38.20
N SER A 723 -5.61 42.29 39.44
CA SER A 723 -5.02 43.53 39.93
C SER A 723 -3.58 43.29 40.37
N ILE A 724 -2.63 43.82 39.61
CA ILE A 724 -1.22 43.91 40.03
C ILE A 724 -1.14 45.05 41.03
N LYS A 725 -0.63 44.81 42.24
CA LYS A 725 -0.54 45.81 43.31
C LYS A 725 0.92 46.14 43.66
N ASN A 726 1.13 47.27 44.34
CA ASN A 726 2.41 47.62 44.95
C ASN A 726 3.56 47.72 43.93
N ILE A 727 3.28 48.38 42.81
CA ILE A 727 4.20 48.59 41.69
C ILE A 727 5.21 49.67 42.12
N PRO A 728 6.52 49.41 42.04
CA PRO A 728 7.54 50.40 42.40
C PRO A 728 7.48 51.63 41.49
N GLU A 729 7.90 52.79 42.01
CA GLU A 729 8.06 54.00 41.21
C GLU A 729 8.92 53.77 39.96
N GLY A 730 8.56 54.44 38.88
CA GLY A 730 9.22 54.31 37.59
C GLY A 730 8.24 54.34 36.43
N LYS A 731 8.80 54.31 35.22
CA LYS A 731 8.06 54.28 33.96
C LYS A 731 8.08 52.88 33.39
N TYR A 732 6.93 52.39 32.94
CA TYR A 732 6.76 51.03 32.45
C TYR A 732 5.94 50.99 31.17
N TYR A 733 6.20 49.98 30.34
CA TYR A 733 5.37 49.66 29.20
C TYR A 733 4.96 48.18 29.27
N LEU A 734 3.97 47.78 28.46
CA LEU A 734 3.43 46.43 28.48
C LEU A 734 3.89 45.61 27.27
N LYS A 735 4.12 44.32 27.47
CA LYS A 735 4.04 43.33 26.40
C LYS A 735 2.88 42.39 26.71
N ILE A 736 2.07 42.08 25.71
CA ILE A 736 0.83 41.34 25.88
C ILE A 736 0.84 40.17 24.91
N ALA A 737 0.55 38.98 25.41
CA ALA A 737 0.27 37.80 24.60
C ALA A 737 -1.18 37.39 24.84
N TYR A 738 -1.85 36.99 23.78
CA TYR A 738 -3.18 36.42 23.82
C TYR A 738 -3.14 35.01 23.24
N GLY A 739 -4.04 34.14 23.66
CA GLY A 739 -4.23 32.86 23.01
C GLY A 739 -5.04 31.88 23.83
N ASP A 740 -5.09 30.66 23.31
CA ASP A 740 -5.75 29.52 23.93
C ASP A 740 -4.72 28.49 24.42
N ASP A 741 -5.16 27.63 25.34
CA ASP A 741 -4.40 26.50 25.88
C ASP A 741 -3.01 26.90 26.39
N TRP A 742 -3.00 27.71 27.46
CA TRP A 742 -1.77 28.07 28.16
C TRP A 742 -1.09 26.82 28.71
N SER A 743 0.16 26.60 28.31
CA SER A 743 0.97 25.48 28.79
C SER A 743 2.25 25.98 29.45
N ILE A 744 2.69 25.27 30.48
CA ILE A 744 3.95 25.52 31.19
C ILE A 744 4.93 24.42 30.76
N MET A 745 6.00 24.79 30.06
CA MET A 745 7.05 23.82 29.69
C MET A 745 7.86 23.41 30.92
N GLY A 746 7.82 22.12 31.28
CA GLY A 746 8.61 21.55 32.36
C GLY A 746 9.88 20.88 31.85
N GLY A 747 11.04 21.51 32.07
CA GLY A 747 12.35 20.95 31.69
C GLY A 747 13.49 21.96 31.84
N GLN A 748 14.05 22.06 33.05
CA GLN A 748 15.23 22.84 33.48
C GLN A 748 15.22 24.38 33.30
N SER A 749 15.34 25.07 34.44
CA SER A 749 15.58 26.52 34.70
C SER A 749 14.71 27.61 34.08
N ASN A 750 13.98 27.37 32.99
CA ASN A 750 13.10 28.36 32.38
C ASN A 750 11.73 27.75 32.09
N CYS A 751 10.86 27.70 33.10
CA CYS A 751 9.44 27.53 32.83
C CYS A 751 9.02 28.73 31.94
N ILE A 752 8.64 28.52 30.69
CA ILE A 752 7.98 29.57 29.91
C ILE A 752 6.54 29.11 29.77
N GLY A 753 5.62 29.87 30.35
CA GLY A 753 4.21 29.73 30.04
C GLY A 753 3.95 30.26 28.62
N ARG A 754 3.38 29.43 27.75
CA ARG A 754 3.17 29.75 26.33
C ARG A 754 1.77 29.34 25.89
N PHE A 755 1.13 30.18 25.09
CA PHE A 755 -0.10 29.81 24.39
C PHE A 755 0.22 28.86 23.24
N THR A 756 -0.50 27.76 23.15
CA THR A 756 -0.24 26.71 22.15
C THR A 756 -1.15 26.81 20.93
N ARG A 757 -2.20 27.63 21.01
CA ARG A 757 -3.13 27.93 19.91
C ARG A 757 -3.51 29.40 19.84
N ASN A 758 -3.83 29.86 18.63
CA ASN A 758 -4.39 31.19 18.33
C ASN A 758 -3.60 32.36 18.97
N SER A 759 -2.27 32.25 19.01
CA SER A 759 -1.45 33.19 19.74
C SER A 759 -1.22 34.50 18.98
N ILE A 760 -1.35 35.62 19.69
CA ILE A 760 -1.11 36.97 19.18
C ILE A 760 -0.23 37.71 20.19
N PHE A 761 0.79 38.41 19.71
CA PHE A 761 1.78 39.10 20.55
C PHE A 761 1.85 40.58 20.23
N GLU A 762 1.88 41.40 21.27
CA GLU A 762 1.85 42.85 21.16
C GLU A 762 2.77 43.55 22.15
N LYS A 763 3.19 44.76 21.80
CA LYS A 763 3.89 45.71 22.67
C LYS A 763 3.07 46.99 22.79
N GLY A 764 2.78 47.38 24.01
CA GLY A 764 2.13 48.65 24.35
C GLY A 764 2.99 49.85 23.98
N GLN A 765 2.35 50.86 23.38
CA GLN A 765 2.96 52.14 23.03
C GLN A 765 2.92 53.14 24.19
N ASP A 766 1.89 53.10 25.03
CA ASP A 766 1.76 54.07 26.11
C ASP A 766 2.71 53.74 27.29
N ILE A 767 3.15 54.78 28.00
CA ILE A 767 4.05 54.65 29.16
C ILE A 767 3.23 54.86 30.43
N LEU A 768 3.19 53.83 31.28
CA LEU A 768 2.61 53.87 32.61
C LEU A 768 3.63 54.48 33.58
N ASP A 769 3.40 55.73 33.98
CA ASP A 769 4.25 56.45 34.93
C ASP A 769 3.74 56.29 36.36
N TYR A 770 4.46 55.50 37.17
CA TYR A 770 4.14 55.23 38.58
C TYR A 770 4.95 56.09 39.56
N ASN A 771 5.70 57.11 39.08
CA ASN A 771 6.39 58.02 39.99
C ASN A 771 5.40 58.80 40.85
N ILE A 772 5.74 59.03 42.13
CA ILE A 772 4.89 59.81 43.03
C ILE A 772 4.82 61.26 42.56
N LEU A 773 3.59 61.78 42.43
CA LEU A 773 3.35 63.16 42.04
C LEU A 773 3.22 64.01 43.31
N HIS A 774 4.10 65.00 43.47
CA HIS A 774 4.08 65.91 44.60
C HIS A 774 3.37 67.23 44.24
N GLU A 775 2.30 67.56 44.97
CA GLU A 775 1.60 68.84 44.91
C GLU A 775 1.66 69.51 46.29
N GLY A 776 2.71 70.29 46.53
CA GLY A 776 2.95 70.94 47.82
C GLY A 776 3.22 69.91 48.95
N ARG A 777 2.38 69.89 49.99
CA ARG A 777 2.45 68.90 51.09
C ARG A 777 1.66 67.61 50.82
N ARG A 778 0.95 67.52 49.70
CA ARG A 778 0.19 66.33 49.30
C ARG A 778 0.97 65.55 48.24
N TYR A 779 0.79 64.24 48.24
CA TYR A 779 1.35 63.37 47.22
C TYR A 779 0.24 62.47 46.67
N GLN A 780 0.32 62.16 45.37
CA GLN A 780 -0.56 61.22 44.70
C GLN A 780 0.26 60.02 44.22
N ILE A 781 -0.25 58.82 44.51
CA ILE A 781 0.33 57.56 44.04
C ILE A 781 -0.48 57.10 42.82
N PRO A 782 0.08 57.13 41.59
CA PRO A 782 -0.66 56.81 40.37
C PRO A 782 -1.14 55.36 40.31
N SER A 783 -2.31 55.12 39.70
CA SER A 783 -2.85 53.79 39.41
C SER A 783 -3.51 53.79 38.04
N PHE A 784 -3.50 52.65 37.36
CA PHE A 784 -3.95 52.53 35.98
C PHE A 784 -4.92 51.35 35.81
N SER A 785 -5.75 51.41 34.77
CA SER A 785 -6.65 50.32 34.38
C SER A 785 -6.54 50.04 32.89
N LEU A 786 -6.71 48.78 32.53
CA LEU A 786 -6.54 48.26 31.19
C LEU A 786 -7.66 47.27 30.88
N LYS A 787 -8.37 47.46 29.77
CA LYS A 787 -9.35 46.49 29.25
C LYS A 787 -8.80 45.86 27.98
N LEU A 788 -8.78 44.53 27.95
CA LEU A 788 -8.23 43.72 26.87
C LEU A 788 -9.29 42.77 26.31
N ASN A 789 -9.53 42.81 25.00
CA ASN A 789 -10.42 41.90 24.29
C ASN A 789 -9.93 41.63 22.86
N ILE A 790 -10.21 40.45 22.33
CA ILE A 790 -9.96 40.08 20.92
C ILE A 790 -11.29 39.70 20.29
N ASP A 791 -11.62 40.18 19.09
CA ASP A 791 -12.77 39.68 18.32
C ASP A 791 -12.29 38.92 17.06
N THR A 792 -13.17 38.12 16.47
CA THR A 792 -13.00 37.26 15.29
C THR A 792 -12.55 37.98 14.01
N THR A 793 -12.60 39.32 13.98
CA THR A 793 -12.12 40.17 12.87
C THR A 793 -10.82 40.92 13.18
N GLY A 794 -10.26 40.76 14.39
CA GLY A 794 -9.11 41.49 14.89
C GLY A 794 -9.37 42.14 16.26
N ILE A 795 -8.43 42.98 16.68
CA ILE A 795 -8.46 43.65 17.99
C ILE A 795 -9.30 44.91 17.89
N ASN A 796 -10.47 44.92 18.50
CA ASN A 796 -11.31 46.11 18.65
C ASN A 796 -11.68 46.28 20.13
N ASN A 797 -11.64 47.53 20.62
CA ASN A 797 -12.02 47.97 21.98
C ASN A 797 -10.98 47.78 23.12
N ASN A 798 -9.68 47.70 22.83
CA ASN A 798 -8.65 47.84 23.86
C ASN A 798 -8.50 49.30 24.28
N THR A 799 -8.29 49.56 25.58
CA THR A 799 -8.11 50.93 26.10
C THR A 799 -6.67 51.45 25.97
N PHE A 800 -5.86 50.86 25.08
CA PHE A 800 -4.41 51.06 25.03
C PHE A 800 -3.88 50.87 23.62
N ASN A 801 -2.90 51.69 23.21
CA ASN A 801 -2.30 51.58 21.89
C ASN A 801 -1.22 50.51 21.88
N THR A 802 -1.24 49.62 20.88
CA THR A 802 -0.28 48.52 20.76
C THR A 802 0.29 48.39 19.34
N ASN A 803 1.49 47.83 19.24
CA ASN A 803 2.09 47.35 18.00
C ASN A 803 2.24 45.83 18.07
N LYS A 804 1.94 45.14 16.96
CA LYS A 804 2.22 43.70 16.85
C LYS A 804 3.72 43.46 16.94
N ILE A 805 4.10 42.44 17.70
CA ILE A 805 5.48 41.95 17.81
C ILE A 805 5.50 40.45 17.47
N ASN A 806 6.68 39.90 17.21
CA ASN A 806 6.79 38.46 17.02
C ASN A 806 6.88 37.74 18.38
N GLU A 807 6.69 36.43 18.36
CA GLU A 807 6.72 35.59 19.55
C GLU A 807 8.10 35.58 20.25
N THR A 808 9.18 35.66 19.47
CA THR A 808 10.55 35.69 19.98
C THR A 808 10.79 36.97 20.78
N ASP A 809 10.29 38.11 20.30
CA ASP A 809 10.37 39.41 20.97
C ASP A 809 9.59 39.41 22.30
N PHE A 810 8.53 38.60 22.40
CA PHE A 810 7.78 38.47 23.63
C PHE A 810 8.51 37.59 24.65
N TYR A 811 9.12 36.47 24.23
CA TYR A 811 9.69 35.47 25.14
C TYR A 811 11.18 35.62 25.45
N ASN A 812 11.98 36.22 24.56
CA ASN A 812 13.42 36.42 24.77
C ASN A 812 13.70 37.75 25.48
N GLU A 813 13.68 37.73 26.82
CA GLU A 813 14.20 38.82 27.69
C GLU A 813 14.83 38.28 28.98
#